data_AF-A0A9Q1IUX9-F1
#
_entry.id   AF-A0A9Q1IUX9-F1
#
_cell.length_a   1.000
_cell.length_b   1.000
_cell.length_c   1.000
_cell.angle_alpha   90.00
_cell.angle_beta   90.00
_cell.angle_gamma   90.00
#
_symmetry.space_group_name_H-M   'P 1'
#
loop_
_entity.id
_entity.type
_entity.pdbx_description
1 polymer ?
#
loop_
_entity_poly.entity_id
_entity_poly.type
_entity_poly.pdbx_seq_one_letter_code
_entity_poly.pdbx_strand_id
1 'polypeptide(L)'
;MNESRAFIELINYIEKSVDSGVLLFKLSEIHSLYVSRLGELGIKKLVNKTRLKDHLLEHLPEARAQCDGKNTLLIFKEGLKNMLKEALNKRNFDKDALILAKAAKIIRNDIINHSGFQFTGSFPEKCQENALPSSLKSLVSMVLNGSNIKHQEKCDSQACLTIGQCIVYHTKKRASSTAMKTRHTLEREPPLPIYIGINVHAQTRSKKLVQQLHNLGISISYDRIMQIEDWLATSTCEGFEADGVVAPACLRKGLFTVGALDNLDHNPSSTTSVTSFHGTGISLFQLPTKSEPEGSGWTTALTEADVASSGMAESFLKAAHLTRTRHAHQVTLLTLHNLQQEAFRLSAGPKDEEYLMAWRNEMLKKSPTFMFWDLIMRYETLILIFIRAHRERNFPLYVEVLEVLAPLFFALDHVNYSRWMPVHIRDMKSLPNTIKDEFENNSHWVLSKTYNKFSAIPFDQAHEQENKNVKGSGGAVGLTENPNAFRRWMLSGPEMARLLKEFEEEYLQEDDKESFQHHEQGLATQKTFQRQVISLSETIRRMGNPFFDDFKDLVTLDSRNCADESVVNTVLILEDTGKRQYQEFVKKVLDERTGSIHDPIKRNSLALFRQPRRKTVLKHGKIKVLQNNVALFGQLYIAMQSRESNLDEFFAHEVQSFPPSLSDFGKLHLTGTKSDLLQCLEQPGQSEPPSIYDCKVLDGAVIVHCLPTVRVSTFNTYADDVFIPYLQKQLQDTKRLDVVWDTYIPDSLKESTREKRGQGVRRKVSGPTKLPGNWMDFLRDPINKKELFDFLTSRIEEFSWPPTKALHVTSGQAVSSFGSSSMMNCCNHEEADTRIVVHVQHALEHGAKTVLVRTVDTDVIVILVGLFHDLLVLQPLTDIWVAFGMGRKYRFYHINNMCRSLGEPKSRALPMFHAYSGCDTTSAFNGKGKKSAWRAWQAYDDATETFVYLAKHPFQPLDVDCPQFQKLERLTVILYDKSSPLNSINQKRKELFCQENRMMEKLPPTQDALLQHMKRAIYQAGVWATSTQIQQVIPSPQDYGWTKESGSWMPVWLTIPEVSRACRELIKCSCKGDCCTCKCSNAHMDCSPLCKCNCNK
;
A
#
# COMPACT_ATOMS: atom_id res chain seq x y z
N MET A 1 -3.95 46.48 -86.07
CA MET A 1 -5.11 45.68 -85.63
C MET A 1 -4.94 45.12 -84.24
N ASN A 2 -4.17 44.05 -84.00
CA ASN A 2 -4.20 43.34 -82.69
C ASN A 2 -3.82 44.21 -81.48
N GLU A 3 -2.84 45.13 -81.59
CA GLU A 3 -2.56 46.08 -80.50
C GLU A 3 -3.74 47.06 -80.27
N SER A 4 -4.28 47.64 -81.33
CA SER A 4 -5.45 48.53 -81.28
C SER A 4 -6.64 47.83 -80.62
N ARG A 5 -6.85 46.53 -80.95
CA ARG A 5 -7.86 45.68 -80.32
C ARG A 5 -7.60 45.52 -78.82
N ALA A 6 -6.37 45.23 -78.39
CA ALA A 6 -6.03 45.13 -76.97
C ALA A 6 -6.33 46.43 -76.20
N PHE A 7 -6.09 47.59 -76.83
CA PHE A 7 -6.35 48.89 -76.20
C PHE A 7 -7.86 49.20 -76.13
N ILE A 8 -8.62 48.89 -77.18
CA ILE A 8 -10.08 49.01 -77.16
C ILE A 8 -10.73 48.02 -76.17
N GLU A 9 -10.21 46.80 -76.03
CA GLU A 9 -10.65 45.84 -74.99
C GLU A 9 -10.35 46.38 -73.57
N LEU A 10 -9.24 47.11 -73.37
CA LEU A 10 -8.91 47.78 -72.12
C LEU A 10 -9.82 48.99 -71.81
N ILE A 11 -10.13 49.82 -72.81
CA ILE A 11 -11.08 50.94 -72.68
C ILE A 11 -12.46 50.42 -72.31
N ASN A 12 -12.98 49.42 -73.04
CA ASN A 12 -14.26 48.77 -72.74
C ASN A 12 -14.30 48.15 -71.32
N TYR A 13 -13.18 47.63 -70.83
CA TYR A 13 -13.07 47.14 -69.45
C TYR A 13 -13.20 48.27 -68.42
N ILE A 14 -12.53 49.42 -68.66
CA ILE A 14 -12.60 50.59 -67.78
C ILE A 14 -14.00 51.20 -67.80
N GLU A 15 -14.62 51.35 -68.98
CA GLU A 15 -15.98 51.90 -69.13
C GLU A 15 -17.02 51.00 -68.44
N LYS A 16 -17.01 49.69 -68.67
CA LYS A 16 -17.90 48.76 -67.95
C LYS A 16 -17.66 48.72 -66.45
N SER A 17 -16.42 49.01 -66.02
CA SER A 17 -16.09 49.14 -64.60
C SER A 17 -16.67 50.44 -64.01
N VAL A 18 -16.65 51.54 -64.77
CA VAL A 18 -17.31 52.81 -64.41
C VAL A 18 -18.83 52.64 -64.32
N ASP A 19 -19.45 51.98 -65.30
CA ASP A 19 -20.90 51.68 -65.31
C ASP A 19 -21.32 50.79 -64.13
N SER A 20 -20.42 49.93 -63.64
CA SER A 20 -20.64 49.11 -62.43
C SER A 20 -20.15 49.78 -61.12
N GLY A 21 -19.85 51.09 -61.17
CA GLY A 21 -19.59 51.93 -59.99
C GLY A 21 -18.13 52.10 -59.58
N VAL A 22 -17.18 51.52 -60.32
CA VAL A 22 -15.74 51.69 -60.07
C VAL A 22 -15.25 52.98 -60.74
N LEU A 23 -15.31 54.08 -59.99
CA LEU A 23 -14.97 55.44 -60.48
C LEU A 23 -13.50 55.81 -60.28
N LEU A 24 -12.64 54.84 -59.93
CA LEU A 24 -11.28 55.07 -59.44
C LEU A 24 -10.37 53.86 -59.73
N PHE A 25 -9.28 54.06 -60.48
CA PHE A 25 -8.37 52.99 -60.92
C PHE A 25 -6.89 53.36 -60.69
N LYS A 26 -6.05 52.38 -60.35
CA LYS A 26 -4.58 52.59 -60.33
C LYS A 26 -3.99 52.34 -61.71
N LEU A 27 -3.12 53.26 -62.14
CA LEU A 27 -2.39 53.15 -63.41
C LEU A 27 -1.49 51.91 -63.48
N SER A 28 -0.95 51.45 -62.34
CA SER A 28 -0.12 50.24 -62.25
C SER A 28 -0.89 48.96 -62.59
N GLU A 29 -2.14 48.86 -62.14
CA GLU A 29 -3.02 47.71 -62.35
C GLU A 29 -3.53 47.68 -63.80
N ILE A 30 -3.98 48.83 -64.32
CA ILE A 30 -4.35 49.00 -65.74
C ILE A 30 -3.17 48.70 -66.68
N HIS A 31 -1.96 49.14 -66.34
CA HIS A 31 -0.76 48.83 -67.13
C HIS A 31 -0.45 47.33 -67.16
N SER A 32 -0.60 46.65 -66.02
CA SER A 32 -0.37 45.19 -65.94
C SER A 32 -1.42 44.42 -66.75
N LEU A 33 -2.70 44.79 -66.67
CA LEU A 33 -3.78 44.24 -67.50
C LEU A 33 -3.49 44.40 -69.00
N TYR A 34 -3.10 45.61 -69.44
CA TYR A 34 -2.80 45.87 -70.84
C TYR A 34 -1.58 45.08 -71.34
N VAL A 35 -0.51 44.98 -70.54
CA VAL A 35 0.69 44.20 -70.88
C VAL A 35 0.39 42.71 -70.94
N SER A 36 -0.43 42.16 -70.03
CA SER A 36 -0.90 40.77 -70.10
C SER A 36 -1.65 40.53 -71.42
N ARG A 37 -2.61 41.41 -71.73
CA ARG A 37 -3.47 41.25 -72.90
C ARG A 37 -2.72 41.36 -74.23
N LEU A 38 -1.68 42.20 -74.29
CA LEU A 38 -0.77 42.22 -75.43
C LEU A 38 0.02 40.92 -75.55
N GLY A 39 0.49 40.35 -74.43
CA GLY A 39 1.17 39.05 -74.39
C GLY A 39 0.30 37.90 -74.89
N GLU A 40 -0.97 37.83 -74.44
CA GLU A 40 -1.97 36.85 -74.89
C GLU A 40 -2.23 36.93 -76.41
N LEU A 41 -2.16 38.13 -77.00
CA LEU A 41 -2.31 38.37 -78.43
C LEU A 41 -0.99 38.22 -79.22
N GLY A 42 0.07 37.68 -78.58
CA GLY A 42 1.38 37.41 -79.18
C GLY A 42 2.30 38.63 -79.33
N ILE A 43 1.93 39.79 -78.78
CA ILE A 43 2.59 41.08 -79.02
C ILE A 43 3.62 41.38 -77.92
N LYS A 44 4.89 41.09 -78.19
CA LYS A 44 6.01 41.50 -77.32
C LYS A 44 6.35 42.99 -77.50
N LYS A 45 5.63 43.87 -76.79
CA LYS A 45 5.86 45.32 -76.79
C LYS A 45 6.08 45.87 -75.38
N LEU A 46 7.12 46.67 -75.19
CA LEU A 46 7.41 47.33 -73.92
C LEU A 46 6.53 48.59 -73.75
N VAL A 47 5.44 48.47 -72.99
CA VAL A 47 4.51 49.59 -72.75
C VAL A 47 5.07 50.55 -71.70
N ASN A 48 5.17 51.84 -72.04
CA ASN A 48 5.49 52.91 -71.09
C ASN A 48 4.23 53.35 -70.30
N LYS A 49 4.30 53.36 -68.96
CA LYS A 49 3.18 53.72 -68.07
C LYS A 49 2.65 55.14 -68.29
N THR A 50 3.52 56.12 -68.50
CA THR A 50 3.13 57.52 -68.72
C THR A 50 2.40 57.67 -70.05
N ARG A 51 2.96 57.15 -71.16
CA ARG A 51 2.27 57.15 -72.46
C ARG A 51 0.93 56.41 -72.42
N LEU A 52 0.83 55.29 -71.70
CA LEU A 52 -0.45 54.61 -71.51
C LEU A 52 -1.46 55.48 -70.76
N LYS A 53 -1.04 56.16 -69.68
CA LYS A 53 -1.88 57.11 -68.93
C LYS A 53 -2.36 58.27 -69.79
N ASP A 54 -1.50 58.87 -70.61
CA ASP A 54 -1.87 59.96 -71.51
C ASP A 54 -2.87 59.48 -72.58
N HIS A 55 -2.58 58.35 -73.24
CA HIS A 55 -3.46 57.75 -74.25
C HIS A 55 -4.82 57.29 -73.69
N LEU A 56 -4.87 56.86 -72.43
CA LEU A 56 -6.12 56.58 -71.71
C LEU A 56 -6.93 57.85 -71.44
N LEU A 57 -6.29 58.96 -71.05
CA LEU A 57 -6.97 60.24 -70.80
C LEU A 57 -7.52 60.87 -72.08
N GLU A 58 -6.86 60.66 -73.22
CA GLU A 58 -7.38 61.07 -74.54
C GLU A 58 -8.69 60.36 -74.91
N HIS A 59 -8.86 59.10 -74.50
CA HIS A 59 -10.04 58.29 -74.78
C HIS A 59 -11.11 58.33 -73.67
N LEU A 60 -10.77 58.80 -72.46
CA LEU A 60 -11.66 58.82 -71.29
C LEU A 60 -11.82 60.25 -70.75
N PRO A 61 -12.60 61.13 -71.41
CA PRO A 61 -12.72 62.57 -71.06
C PRO A 61 -13.42 62.88 -69.73
N GLU A 62 -13.98 61.86 -69.08
CA GLU A 62 -14.50 61.93 -67.70
C GLU A 62 -13.42 61.66 -66.63
N ALA A 63 -12.27 61.11 -67.01
CA ALA A 63 -11.18 60.76 -66.10
C ALA A 63 -10.16 61.90 -65.92
N ARG A 64 -9.51 61.94 -64.75
CA ARG A 64 -8.34 62.77 -64.45
C ARG A 64 -7.29 61.94 -63.73
N ALA A 65 -6.02 62.14 -64.08
CA ALA A 65 -4.91 61.50 -63.37
C ALA A 65 -4.48 62.34 -62.15
N GLN A 66 -4.67 61.79 -60.95
CA GLN A 66 -4.15 62.33 -59.69
C GLN A 66 -2.89 61.55 -59.29
N CYS A 67 -1.89 62.21 -58.71
CA CYS A 67 -0.63 61.59 -58.28
C CYS A 67 -0.27 61.98 -56.85
N ASP A 68 0.20 61.02 -56.05
CA ASP A 68 0.71 61.23 -54.67
C ASP A 68 2.25 61.30 -54.60
N GLY A 69 2.93 61.18 -55.74
CA GLY A 69 4.40 61.10 -55.86
C GLY A 69 4.96 59.68 -56.01
N LYS A 70 4.18 58.63 -55.71
CA LYS A 70 4.53 57.21 -55.92
C LYS A 70 3.50 56.46 -56.77
N ASN A 71 2.23 56.80 -56.64
CA ASN A 71 1.09 56.18 -57.31
C ASN A 71 0.38 57.22 -58.20
N THR A 72 -0.11 56.76 -59.36
CA THR A 72 -1.02 57.54 -60.21
C THR A 72 -2.38 56.85 -60.27
N LEU A 73 -3.42 57.61 -59.96
CA LEU A 73 -4.82 57.18 -59.94
C LEU A 73 -5.59 57.88 -61.05
N LEU A 74 -6.36 57.13 -61.83
CA LEU A 74 -7.37 57.67 -62.75
C LEU A 74 -8.70 57.78 -61.98
N ILE A 75 -9.19 59.01 -61.81
CA ILE A 75 -10.38 59.35 -61.02
C ILE A 75 -11.41 60.00 -61.93
N PHE A 76 -12.64 59.50 -61.94
CA PHE A 76 -13.74 60.04 -62.74
C PHE A 76 -14.48 61.17 -61.99
N LYS A 77 -15.00 62.18 -62.71
CA LYS A 77 -15.61 63.39 -62.11
C LYS A 77 -16.71 63.09 -61.07
N GLU A 78 -17.55 62.09 -61.35
CA GLU A 78 -18.63 61.64 -60.45
C GLU A 78 -18.07 61.12 -59.11
N GLY A 79 -16.94 60.42 -59.13
CA GLY A 79 -16.28 59.92 -57.91
C GLY A 79 -15.76 61.04 -57.02
N LEU A 80 -15.12 62.05 -57.63
CA LEU A 80 -14.61 63.24 -56.91
C LEU A 80 -15.76 64.04 -56.26
N LYS A 81 -16.88 64.18 -56.97
CA LYS A 81 -18.11 64.83 -56.51
C LYS A 81 -18.76 64.11 -55.32
N ASN A 82 -18.71 62.77 -55.29
CA ASN A 82 -19.22 61.98 -54.17
C ASN A 82 -18.34 62.10 -52.92
N MET A 83 -17.01 62.02 -53.05
CA MET A 83 -16.07 62.22 -51.93
C MET A 83 -16.22 63.59 -51.27
N LEU A 84 -16.40 64.66 -52.06
CA LEU A 84 -16.66 66.00 -51.54
C LEU A 84 -18.01 66.12 -50.80
N LYS A 85 -19.01 65.34 -51.20
CA LYS A 85 -20.33 65.27 -50.54
C LYS A 85 -20.25 64.62 -49.16
N GLU A 86 -19.47 63.56 -49.01
CA GLU A 86 -19.29 62.87 -47.73
C GLU A 86 -18.51 63.75 -46.73
N ALA A 87 -17.45 64.42 -47.18
CA ALA A 87 -16.60 65.28 -46.34
C ALA A 87 -17.33 66.50 -45.72
N LEU A 88 -18.50 66.89 -46.25
CA LEU A 88 -19.26 68.06 -45.80
C LEU A 88 -20.41 67.72 -44.81
N ASN A 89 -20.72 66.45 -44.59
CA ASN A 89 -21.80 66.03 -43.69
C ASN A 89 -21.43 66.16 -42.20
N LYS A 90 -21.56 67.37 -41.63
CA LYS A 90 -21.57 67.56 -40.17
C LYS A 90 -22.81 66.88 -39.57
N ARG A 91 -22.58 66.05 -38.55
CA ARG A 91 -23.59 65.23 -37.87
C ARG A 91 -24.69 66.08 -37.24
N ASN A 92 -25.95 65.77 -37.53
CA ASN A 92 -27.12 66.48 -37.00
C ASN A 92 -27.80 65.64 -35.90
N PHE A 93 -27.63 66.05 -34.65
CA PHE A 93 -28.09 65.27 -33.49
C PHE A 93 -29.61 65.15 -33.38
N ASP A 94 -30.38 66.16 -33.81
CA ASP A 94 -31.85 66.10 -33.80
C ASP A 94 -32.38 65.07 -34.80
N LYS A 95 -31.75 64.99 -35.99
CA LYS A 95 -32.05 64.01 -37.02
C LYS A 95 -31.64 62.60 -36.58
N ASP A 96 -30.46 62.43 -35.98
CA ASP A 96 -30.01 61.15 -35.40
C ASP A 96 -30.97 60.70 -34.28
N ALA A 97 -31.37 61.59 -33.38
CA ALA A 97 -32.33 61.31 -32.30
C ALA A 97 -33.72 60.90 -32.85
N LEU A 98 -34.21 61.58 -33.89
CA LEU A 98 -35.46 61.23 -34.57
C LEU A 98 -35.39 59.86 -35.28
N ILE A 99 -34.23 59.50 -35.84
CA ILE A 99 -33.98 58.17 -36.43
C ILE A 99 -33.98 57.10 -35.33
N LEU A 100 -33.26 57.32 -34.21
CA LEU A 100 -33.25 56.41 -33.06
C LEU A 100 -34.65 56.24 -32.45
N ALA A 101 -35.43 57.31 -32.32
CA ALA A 101 -36.81 57.23 -31.84
C ALA A 101 -37.73 56.43 -32.78
N LYS A 102 -37.54 56.55 -34.11
CA LYS A 102 -38.28 55.74 -35.11
C LYS A 102 -37.87 54.27 -35.05
N ALA A 103 -36.57 53.97 -35.02
CA ALA A 103 -36.05 52.60 -34.90
C ALA A 103 -36.54 51.94 -33.61
N ALA A 104 -36.41 52.63 -32.46
CA ALA A 104 -36.92 52.15 -31.18
C ALA A 104 -38.44 51.90 -31.21
N LYS A 105 -39.23 52.75 -31.89
CA LYS A 105 -40.68 52.54 -32.06
C LYS A 105 -41.02 51.31 -32.89
N ILE A 106 -40.27 51.04 -33.97
CA ILE A 106 -40.45 49.83 -34.80
C ILE A 106 -40.17 48.59 -33.96
N ILE A 107 -38.95 48.46 -33.44
CA ILE A 107 -38.53 47.29 -32.64
C ILE A 107 -39.43 47.07 -31.42
N ARG A 108 -39.85 48.14 -30.74
CA ARG A 108 -40.76 48.06 -29.59
C ARG A 108 -42.16 47.59 -29.97
N ASN A 109 -42.68 47.99 -31.13
CA ASN A 109 -43.96 47.48 -31.62
C ASN A 109 -43.85 45.99 -31.98
N ASP A 110 -42.78 45.61 -32.68
CA ASP A 110 -42.54 44.24 -33.11
C ASP A 110 -42.42 43.30 -31.90
N ILE A 111 -41.63 43.67 -30.87
CA ILE A 111 -41.54 42.93 -29.60
C ILE A 111 -42.89 42.84 -28.87
N ILE A 112 -43.68 43.92 -28.87
CA ILE A 112 -44.97 43.93 -28.14
C ILE A 112 -46.02 43.05 -28.83
N ASN A 113 -45.93 42.88 -30.15
CA ASN A 113 -46.87 42.14 -30.99
C ASN A 113 -46.39 40.72 -31.36
N HIS A 114 -45.14 40.34 -31.03
CA HIS A 114 -44.60 39.01 -31.30
C HIS A 114 -45.33 37.94 -30.48
N SER A 115 -45.81 36.89 -31.14
CA SER A 115 -46.42 35.72 -30.49
C SER A 115 -45.37 34.86 -29.78
N GLY A 116 -44.26 34.58 -30.47
CA GLY A 116 -43.00 34.08 -29.93
C GLY A 116 -43.04 32.72 -29.23
N PHE A 117 -41.98 32.46 -28.46
CA PHE A 117 -41.90 31.34 -27.54
C PHE A 117 -42.83 31.54 -26.34
N GLN A 118 -43.57 30.50 -25.98
CA GLN A 118 -44.39 30.42 -24.77
C GLN A 118 -44.05 29.13 -24.03
N PHE A 119 -43.68 29.23 -22.75
CA PHE A 119 -43.26 28.08 -21.96
C PHE A 119 -44.45 27.18 -21.62
N THR A 120 -44.43 25.97 -22.16
CA THR A 120 -45.50 24.96 -22.08
C THR A 120 -45.02 23.64 -21.47
N GLY A 121 -43.88 23.63 -20.77
CA GLY A 121 -43.28 22.44 -20.15
C GLY A 121 -42.18 21.74 -20.97
N SER A 122 -41.69 22.37 -22.04
CA SER A 122 -40.56 21.91 -22.84
C SER A 122 -39.76 23.09 -23.42
N PHE A 123 -38.53 22.82 -23.84
CA PHE A 123 -37.76 23.69 -24.73
C PHE A 123 -37.67 23.05 -26.12
N PRO A 124 -38.55 23.42 -27.07
CA PRO A 124 -38.52 22.88 -28.43
C PRO A 124 -37.35 23.47 -29.25
N GLU A 125 -36.97 22.79 -30.31
CA GLU A 125 -35.90 23.22 -31.22
C GLU A 125 -36.06 24.69 -31.63
N LYS A 126 -34.94 25.41 -31.63
CA LYS A 126 -34.80 26.83 -31.98
C LYS A 126 -35.59 27.77 -31.08
N CYS A 127 -35.98 27.36 -29.87
CA CYS A 127 -36.71 28.22 -28.94
C CYS A 127 -36.03 29.59 -28.67
N GLN A 128 -34.69 29.66 -28.62
CA GLN A 128 -33.98 30.94 -28.49
C GLN A 128 -34.09 31.82 -29.75
N GLU A 129 -34.03 31.24 -30.95
CA GLU A 129 -34.23 31.98 -32.22
C GLU A 129 -35.68 32.46 -32.36
N ASN A 130 -36.64 31.60 -31.99
CA ASN A 130 -38.09 31.79 -32.11
C ASN A 130 -38.67 32.74 -31.05
N ALA A 131 -37.93 33.03 -29.97
CA ALA A 131 -38.32 34.02 -28.97
C ALA A 131 -38.22 35.48 -29.47
N LEU A 132 -37.58 35.74 -30.62
CA LEU A 132 -37.12 37.07 -31.01
C LEU A 132 -37.65 37.53 -32.38
N PRO A 133 -38.20 38.77 -32.49
CA PRO A 133 -38.52 39.36 -33.78
C PRO A 133 -37.28 39.46 -34.68
N SER A 134 -37.45 39.16 -35.98
CA SER A 134 -36.38 39.30 -36.98
C SER A 134 -35.77 40.70 -37.00
N SER A 135 -36.59 41.75 -36.86
CA SER A 135 -36.15 43.14 -36.78
C SER A 135 -35.26 43.42 -35.55
N LEU A 136 -35.55 42.80 -34.39
CA LEU A 136 -34.72 42.89 -33.20
C LEU A 136 -33.39 42.18 -33.42
N LYS A 137 -33.40 40.96 -33.98
CA LYS A 137 -32.18 40.20 -34.30
C LYS A 137 -31.30 40.96 -35.30
N SER A 138 -31.89 41.55 -36.34
CA SER A 138 -31.18 42.44 -37.27
C SER A 138 -30.59 43.68 -36.58
N LEU A 139 -31.32 44.36 -35.68
CA LEU A 139 -30.78 45.51 -34.96
C LEU A 139 -29.62 45.11 -34.03
N VAL A 140 -29.77 44.05 -33.23
CA VAL A 140 -28.72 43.59 -32.31
C VAL A 140 -27.49 43.12 -33.11
N SER A 141 -27.66 42.38 -34.20
CA SER A 141 -26.55 42.00 -35.08
C SER A 141 -25.86 43.22 -35.71
N MET A 142 -26.60 44.24 -36.17
CA MET A 142 -26.00 45.48 -36.68
C MET A 142 -25.29 46.31 -35.60
N VAL A 143 -25.71 46.21 -34.33
CA VAL A 143 -25.02 46.85 -33.19
C VAL A 143 -23.75 46.10 -32.79
N LEU A 144 -23.74 44.76 -32.87
CA LEU A 144 -22.58 43.93 -32.54
C LEU A 144 -21.53 43.88 -33.67
N ASN A 145 -21.98 43.77 -34.93
CA ASN A 145 -21.14 43.45 -36.09
C ASN A 145 -21.04 44.61 -37.11
N GLY A 146 -21.78 45.69 -36.92
CA GLY A 146 -21.93 46.78 -37.89
C GLY A 146 -22.90 46.47 -39.03
N SER A 147 -23.26 47.50 -39.81
CA SER A 147 -24.24 47.41 -40.91
C SER A 147 -23.61 47.02 -42.27
N ASN A 148 -22.60 46.14 -42.27
CA ASN A 148 -21.83 45.77 -43.46
C ASN A 148 -22.29 44.42 -44.04
N ILE A 149 -22.68 44.40 -45.32
CA ILE A 149 -23.10 43.20 -46.06
C ILE A 149 -22.10 42.03 -45.93
N LYS A 150 -20.79 42.31 -45.84
CA LYS A 150 -19.74 41.28 -45.71
C LYS A 150 -19.74 40.52 -44.37
N HIS A 151 -20.58 40.91 -43.40
CA HIS A 151 -20.71 40.26 -42.10
C HIS A 151 -22.13 39.72 -41.83
N GLN A 152 -23.00 39.67 -42.83
CA GLN A 152 -24.39 39.22 -42.67
C GLN A 152 -24.60 37.70 -42.86
N GLU A 153 -23.62 36.97 -43.40
CA GLU A 153 -23.70 35.52 -43.60
C GLU A 153 -22.94 34.71 -42.53
N LYS A 154 -23.66 34.27 -41.49
CA LYS A 154 -23.59 32.95 -40.82
C LYS A 154 -24.18 33.00 -39.40
N CYS A 155 -25.39 32.45 -39.26
CA CYS A 155 -26.11 32.16 -37.99
C CYS A 155 -26.36 33.35 -37.04
N ASP A 156 -27.48 33.32 -36.30
CA ASP A 156 -27.70 34.28 -35.22
C ASP A 156 -26.76 33.92 -34.06
N SER A 157 -25.71 34.72 -33.84
CA SER A 157 -24.71 34.41 -32.82
C SER A 157 -25.33 34.34 -31.42
N GLN A 158 -24.81 33.47 -30.54
CA GLN A 158 -25.37 33.29 -29.19
C GLN A 158 -25.37 34.60 -28.37
N ALA A 159 -24.45 35.53 -28.64
CA ALA A 159 -24.48 36.88 -28.09
C ALA A 159 -25.69 37.71 -28.59
N CYS A 160 -26.03 37.62 -29.88
CA CYS A 160 -27.23 38.23 -30.45
C CYS A 160 -28.51 37.67 -29.82
N LEU A 161 -28.62 36.34 -29.73
CA LEU A 161 -29.76 35.66 -29.10
C LEU A 161 -29.90 36.00 -27.60
N THR A 162 -28.79 36.06 -26.87
CA THR A 162 -28.75 36.43 -25.44
C THR A 162 -29.21 37.87 -25.23
N ILE A 163 -28.63 38.82 -25.96
CA ILE A 163 -28.95 40.26 -25.83
C ILE A 163 -30.39 40.53 -26.28
N GLY A 164 -30.85 39.90 -27.37
CA GLY A 164 -32.23 39.97 -27.83
C GLY A 164 -33.23 39.50 -26.77
N GLN A 165 -32.99 38.34 -26.13
CA GLN A 165 -33.88 37.82 -25.08
C GLN A 165 -33.91 38.72 -23.85
N CYS A 166 -32.77 39.29 -23.45
CA CYS A 166 -32.71 40.31 -22.40
C CYS A 166 -33.52 41.57 -22.75
N ILE A 167 -33.51 42.02 -24.01
CA ILE A 167 -34.31 43.17 -24.46
C ILE A 167 -35.82 42.85 -24.45
N VAL A 168 -36.22 41.65 -24.91
CA VAL A 168 -37.62 41.19 -24.87
C VAL A 168 -38.13 41.13 -23.42
N TYR A 169 -37.39 40.45 -22.53
CA TYR A 169 -37.79 40.24 -21.13
C TYR A 169 -38.04 41.56 -20.35
N HIS A 170 -37.30 42.62 -20.69
CA HIS A 170 -37.45 43.95 -20.06
C HIS A 170 -38.44 44.90 -20.76
N THR A 171 -39.03 44.52 -21.90
CA THR A 171 -39.87 45.42 -22.71
C THR A 171 -41.31 45.52 -22.18
N LYS A 172 -41.58 46.59 -21.43
CA LYS A 172 -42.90 46.86 -20.81
C LYS A 172 -43.96 47.35 -21.82
N LYS A 173 -45.18 46.79 -21.79
CA LYS A 173 -46.32 47.17 -22.66
C LYS A 173 -46.95 48.52 -22.29
N ARG A 174 -46.93 48.92 -21.00
CA ARG A 174 -47.28 50.25 -20.48
C ARG A 174 -46.24 50.69 -19.44
N ALA A 175 -46.03 51.99 -19.27
CA ALA A 175 -45.25 52.53 -18.15
C ALA A 175 -46.16 52.65 -16.91
N SER A 176 -45.66 52.23 -15.75
CA SER A 176 -46.29 52.48 -14.44
C SER A 176 -45.52 53.57 -13.71
N SER A 177 -46.24 54.46 -13.02
CA SER A 177 -45.66 55.48 -12.14
C SER A 177 -45.16 54.91 -10.80
N THR A 178 -45.54 53.68 -10.43
CA THR A 178 -45.12 53.02 -9.19
C THR A 178 -43.90 52.13 -9.42
N ALA A 179 -42.76 52.49 -8.85
CA ALA A 179 -41.45 51.94 -9.23
C ALA A 179 -41.15 50.48 -8.81
N MET A 180 -42.05 49.78 -8.10
CA MET A 180 -41.72 48.53 -7.38
C MET A 180 -42.65 47.31 -7.62
N LYS A 181 -43.38 47.21 -8.73
CA LYS A 181 -44.07 45.95 -9.10
C LYS A 181 -43.80 45.51 -10.55
N THR A 182 -43.49 44.22 -10.71
CA THR A 182 -43.36 43.38 -11.94
C THR A 182 -42.64 44.00 -13.14
N ARG A 183 -41.49 43.40 -13.52
CA ARG A 183 -40.63 43.90 -14.61
C ARG A 183 -40.94 43.33 -16.01
N HIS A 184 -41.61 42.17 -16.09
CA HIS A 184 -41.85 41.37 -17.30
C HIS A 184 -43.35 40.98 -17.43
N THR A 185 -43.71 40.12 -18.39
CA THR A 185 -45.06 39.54 -18.57
C THR A 185 -44.92 38.03 -18.82
N LEU A 186 -45.71 37.19 -18.14
CA LEU A 186 -45.65 35.72 -18.27
C LEU A 186 -45.78 35.24 -19.73
N GLU A 187 -46.67 35.85 -20.50
CA GLU A 187 -46.93 35.62 -21.93
C GLU A 187 -45.70 35.81 -22.84
N ARG A 188 -44.61 36.40 -22.32
CA ARG A 188 -43.37 36.71 -23.06
C ARG A 188 -42.13 36.53 -22.19
N GLU A 189 -42.11 35.50 -21.34
CA GLU A 189 -40.88 35.03 -20.70
C GLU A 189 -40.03 34.30 -21.77
N PRO A 190 -38.87 34.83 -22.20
CA PRO A 190 -38.03 34.11 -23.16
C PRO A 190 -37.34 32.91 -22.48
N PRO A 191 -36.89 31.90 -23.25
CA PRO A 191 -36.44 30.63 -22.67
C PRO A 191 -35.16 30.78 -21.83
N LEU A 192 -34.23 31.67 -22.19
CA LEU A 192 -32.96 31.83 -21.46
C LEU A 192 -33.14 32.29 -19.99
N PRO A 193 -33.92 33.35 -19.63
CA PRO A 193 -34.22 33.67 -18.24
C PRO A 193 -34.94 32.57 -17.45
N ILE A 194 -35.72 31.70 -18.10
CA ILE A 194 -36.37 30.54 -17.48
C ILE A 194 -35.30 29.49 -17.16
N TYR A 195 -34.51 29.09 -18.15
CA TYR A 195 -33.39 28.14 -18.00
C TYR A 195 -32.41 28.57 -16.92
N ILE A 196 -31.96 29.83 -16.90
CA ILE A 196 -31.04 30.34 -15.86
C ILE A 196 -31.67 30.24 -14.47
N GLY A 197 -32.97 30.54 -14.34
CA GLY A 197 -33.70 30.38 -13.08
C GLY A 197 -33.70 28.92 -12.61
N ILE A 198 -34.16 28.01 -13.47
CA ILE A 198 -34.25 26.57 -13.19
C ILE A 198 -32.88 25.98 -12.86
N ASN A 199 -31.83 26.27 -13.65
CA ASN A 199 -30.50 25.67 -13.45
C ASN A 199 -29.85 26.16 -12.15
N VAL A 200 -29.88 27.47 -11.89
CA VAL A 200 -29.35 28.03 -10.64
C VAL A 200 -30.15 27.52 -9.42
N HIS A 201 -31.45 27.27 -9.57
CA HIS A 201 -32.22 26.62 -8.50
C HIS A 201 -31.82 25.15 -8.31
N ALA A 202 -31.73 24.35 -9.38
CA ALA A 202 -31.35 22.95 -9.31
C ALA A 202 -29.96 22.74 -8.68
N GLN A 203 -28.97 23.56 -9.05
CA GLN A 203 -27.59 23.43 -8.54
C GLN A 203 -27.39 23.99 -7.12
N THR A 204 -28.16 25.00 -6.67
CA THR A 204 -27.88 25.72 -5.42
C THR A 204 -29.00 25.71 -4.38
N ARG A 205 -30.24 25.39 -4.81
CA ARG A 205 -31.51 25.53 -4.08
C ARG A 205 -31.76 26.91 -3.44
N SER A 206 -30.93 27.91 -3.73
CA SER A 206 -30.87 29.17 -2.99
C SER A 206 -31.90 30.19 -3.47
N LYS A 207 -33.00 30.35 -2.72
CA LYS A 207 -33.97 31.44 -2.94
C LYS A 207 -33.31 32.81 -3.00
N LYS A 208 -32.28 33.04 -2.16
CA LYS A 208 -31.52 34.29 -2.14
C LYS A 208 -30.80 34.54 -3.46
N LEU A 209 -30.08 33.55 -4.00
CA LEU A 209 -29.31 33.69 -5.24
C LEU A 209 -30.20 33.90 -6.46
N VAL A 210 -31.26 33.08 -6.60
CA VAL A 210 -32.27 33.24 -7.67
C VAL A 210 -32.91 34.62 -7.58
N GLN A 211 -33.31 35.06 -6.39
CA GLN A 211 -33.90 36.39 -6.22
C GLN A 211 -32.92 37.53 -6.53
N GLN A 212 -31.62 37.37 -6.27
CA GLN A 212 -30.61 38.35 -6.68
C GLN A 212 -30.47 38.43 -8.21
N LEU A 213 -30.41 37.29 -8.91
CA LEU A 213 -30.38 37.25 -10.38
C LEU A 213 -31.68 37.82 -10.98
N HIS A 214 -32.82 37.55 -10.38
CA HIS A 214 -34.10 38.15 -10.76
C HIS A 214 -34.11 39.67 -10.56
N ASN A 215 -33.58 40.15 -9.43
CA ASN A 215 -33.47 41.58 -9.13
C ASN A 215 -32.46 42.31 -10.05
N LEU A 216 -31.56 41.58 -10.70
CA LEU A 216 -30.70 42.06 -11.80
C LEU A 216 -31.34 41.93 -13.20
N GLY A 217 -32.48 41.22 -13.32
CA GLY A 217 -33.17 40.99 -14.59
C GLY A 217 -32.66 39.83 -15.42
N ILE A 218 -31.82 38.96 -14.85
CA ILE A 218 -31.12 37.88 -15.58
C ILE A 218 -31.93 36.57 -15.59
N SER A 219 -32.82 36.36 -14.61
CA SER A 219 -33.63 35.14 -14.49
C SER A 219 -35.10 35.44 -14.14
N ILE A 220 -35.96 34.43 -14.25
CA ILE A 220 -37.28 34.39 -13.59
C ILE A 220 -37.16 34.43 -12.05
N SER A 221 -38.26 34.76 -11.37
CA SER A 221 -38.28 34.82 -9.90
C SER A 221 -38.31 33.43 -9.27
N TYR A 222 -37.87 33.30 -8.02
CA TYR A 222 -37.93 32.02 -7.30
C TYR A 222 -39.37 31.49 -7.20
N ASP A 223 -40.34 32.37 -6.94
CA ASP A 223 -41.74 31.98 -6.78
C ASP A 223 -42.35 31.50 -8.12
N ARG A 224 -41.81 31.95 -9.26
CA ARG A 224 -42.15 31.43 -10.60
C ARG A 224 -41.56 30.03 -10.86
N ILE A 225 -40.38 29.71 -10.31
CA ILE A 225 -39.82 28.35 -10.38
C ILE A 225 -40.68 27.38 -9.58
N MET A 226 -41.09 27.76 -8.36
CA MET A 226 -41.99 26.94 -7.54
C MET A 226 -43.33 26.65 -8.25
N GLN A 227 -43.88 27.62 -8.99
CA GLN A 227 -45.07 27.40 -9.83
C GLN A 227 -44.83 26.41 -10.97
N ILE A 228 -43.64 26.40 -11.57
CA ILE A 228 -43.27 25.43 -12.62
C ILE A 228 -43.13 24.03 -12.00
N GLU A 229 -42.50 23.90 -10.84
CA GLU A 229 -42.41 22.63 -10.12
C GLU A 229 -43.77 22.08 -9.67
N ASP A 230 -44.65 22.92 -9.11
CA ASP A 230 -46.02 22.53 -8.74
C ASP A 230 -46.83 22.10 -9.97
N TRP A 231 -46.71 22.82 -11.08
CA TRP A 231 -47.41 22.47 -12.33
C TRP A 231 -46.90 21.17 -12.96
N LEU A 232 -45.58 20.94 -12.97
CA LEU A 232 -45.00 19.67 -13.42
C LEU A 232 -45.46 18.50 -12.54
N ALA A 233 -45.36 18.66 -11.21
CA ALA A 233 -45.82 17.63 -10.27
C ALA A 233 -47.32 17.33 -10.40
N THR A 234 -48.14 18.35 -10.70
CA THR A 234 -49.58 18.18 -10.95
C THR A 234 -49.83 17.42 -12.26
N SER A 235 -49.20 17.82 -13.36
CA SER A 235 -49.28 17.12 -14.66
C SER A 235 -48.86 15.64 -14.56
N THR A 236 -47.85 15.32 -13.75
CA THR A 236 -47.42 13.94 -13.47
C THR A 236 -48.49 13.15 -12.69
N CYS A 237 -49.25 13.79 -11.79
CA CYS A 237 -50.36 13.15 -11.09
C CYS A 237 -51.58 12.94 -12.00
N GLU A 238 -51.93 13.93 -12.83
CA GLU A 238 -53.02 13.82 -13.81
C GLU A 238 -52.75 12.70 -14.83
N GLY A 239 -51.50 12.54 -15.29
CA GLY A 239 -51.10 11.41 -16.12
C GLY A 239 -51.23 10.05 -15.42
N PHE A 240 -50.89 9.97 -14.13
CA PHE A 240 -51.08 8.76 -13.33
C PHE A 240 -52.55 8.37 -13.16
N GLU A 241 -53.45 9.35 -12.96
CA GLU A 241 -54.89 9.09 -12.87
C GLU A 241 -55.50 8.58 -14.20
N ALA A 242 -54.86 8.89 -15.33
CA ALA A 242 -55.27 8.41 -16.66
C ALA A 242 -54.69 7.03 -17.02
N ASP A 243 -53.38 6.81 -16.84
CA ASP A 243 -52.66 5.58 -17.27
C ASP A 243 -52.58 4.50 -16.17
N GLY A 244 -52.88 4.83 -14.91
CA GLY A 244 -52.82 3.91 -13.76
C GLY A 244 -51.40 3.54 -13.30
N VAL A 245 -50.36 4.06 -13.94
CA VAL A 245 -48.94 3.87 -13.60
C VAL A 245 -48.18 5.19 -13.73
N VAL A 246 -47.23 5.44 -12.83
CA VAL A 246 -46.36 6.63 -12.90
C VAL A 246 -45.20 6.31 -13.85
N ALA A 247 -45.18 6.93 -15.03
CA ALA A 247 -44.20 6.67 -16.08
C ALA A 247 -43.70 7.98 -16.72
N PRO A 248 -42.38 8.15 -16.95
CA PRO A 248 -41.86 9.28 -17.72
C PRO A 248 -42.44 9.35 -19.14
N ALA A 249 -42.90 10.53 -19.56
CA ALA A 249 -43.61 10.75 -20.83
C ALA A 249 -42.78 10.43 -22.10
N CYS A 250 -41.47 10.23 -21.97
CA CYS A 250 -40.55 9.90 -23.05
C CYS A 250 -40.47 8.39 -23.39
N LEU A 251 -41.14 7.51 -22.64
CA LEU A 251 -41.09 6.06 -22.84
C LEU A 251 -41.77 5.61 -24.15
N ARG A 252 -40.98 4.98 -25.02
CA ARG A 252 -41.46 4.44 -26.30
C ARG A 252 -42.10 3.06 -26.10
N LYS A 253 -43.38 2.94 -26.47
CA LYS A 253 -44.14 1.68 -26.45
C LYS A 253 -43.56 0.69 -27.48
N GLY A 254 -43.52 -0.60 -27.13
CA GLY A 254 -43.05 -1.68 -28.02
C GLY A 254 -41.54 -1.91 -28.10
N LEU A 255 -40.73 -1.30 -27.22
CA LEU A 255 -39.30 -1.57 -27.11
C LEU A 255 -38.96 -2.33 -25.81
N PHE A 256 -37.97 -3.24 -25.88
CA PHE A 256 -37.48 -3.96 -24.71
C PHE A 256 -36.95 -2.96 -23.66
N THR A 257 -37.57 -2.98 -22.49
CA THR A 257 -37.37 -1.97 -21.44
C THR A 257 -37.04 -2.67 -20.13
N VAL A 258 -35.94 -2.28 -19.50
CA VAL A 258 -35.50 -2.84 -18.20
C VAL A 258 -35.56 -1.76 -17.14
N GLY A 259 -36.17 -2.10 -15.99
CA GLY A 259 -36.11 -1.30 -14.78
C GLY A 259 -34.96 -1.73 -13.88
N ALA A 260 -34.06 -0.81 -13.54
CA ALA A 260 -33.17 -0.98 -12.40
C ALA A 260 -33.85 -0.39 -11.16
N LEU A 261 -33.95 -1.16 -10.09
CA LEU A 261 -34.48 -0.72 -8.80
C LEU A 261 -33.31 -0.55 -7.82
N ASP A 262 -33.23 0.60 -7.14
CA ASP A 262 -32.18 0.95 -6.17
C ASP A 262 -32.78 1.72 -4.98
N ASN A 263 -32.11 1.72 -3.83
CA ASN A 263 -32.56 2.41 -2.63
C ASN A 263 -32.11 3.88 -2.60
N LEU A 264 -33.07 4.78 -2.39
CA LEU A 264 -32.85 6.19 -2.08
C LEU A 264 -32.52 6.37 -0.58
N ASP A 265 -31.44 5.73 -0.13
CA ASP A 265 -31.02 5.75 1.28
C ASP A 265 -30.46 7.11 1.73
N HIS A 266 -30.72 7.45 3.00
CA HIS A 266 -30.21 8.65 3.66
C HIS A 266 -28.93 8.36 4.47
N ASN A 267 -28.01 9.32 4.53
CA ASN A 267 -26.73 9.19 5.26
C ASN A 267 -26.96 8.91 6.78
N PRO A 268 -26.43 7.80 7.34
CA PRO A 268 -26.83 7.29 8.66
C PRO A 268 -25.98 7.84 9.83
N SER A 269 -26.01 9.16 10.05
CA SER A 269 -25.48 9.75 11.30
C SER A 269 -26.44 9.59 12.50
N SER A 270 -27.70 9.22 12.25
CA SER A 270 -28.67 8.87 13.29
C SER A 270 -28.49 7.42 13.73
N THR A 271 -28.22 7.20 15.02
CA THR A 271 -28.23 5.87 15.66
C THR A 271 -29.64 5.36 15.97
N THR A 272 -30.69 6.09 15.54
CA THR A 272 -32.10 5.72 15.72
C THR A 272 -32.84 5.74 14.38
N SER A 273 -33.40 4.60 13.99
CA SER A 273 -34.09 4.35 12.70
C SER A 273 -35.47 5.00 12.57
N VAL A 274 -35.65 6.18 13.20
CA VAL A 274 -36.91 6.94 13.23
C VAL A 274 -36.92 8.08 12.20
N THR A 275 -35.75 8.40 11.62
CA THR A 275 -35.57 9.51 10.66
C THR A 275 -35.00 9.06 9.30
N SER A 276 -34.83 7.76 9.09
CA SER A 276 -34.32 7.18 7.83
C SER A 276 -35.46 6.91 6.85
N PHE A 277 -35.51 7.66 5.76
CA PHE A 277 -36.36 7.34 4.61
C PHE A 277 -35.73 6.18 3.81
N HIS A 278 -36.55 5.18 3.48
CA HIS A 278 -36.21 4.11 2.54
C HIS A 278 -37.26 4.12 1.42
N GLY A 279 -36.92 4.73 0.30
CA GLY A 279 -37.73 4.66 -0.92
C GLY A 279 -36.95 3.96 -2.03
N THR A 280 -37.66 3.27 -2.92
CA THR A 280 -37.04 2.62 -4.09
C THR A 280 -37.14 3.54 -5.30
N GLY A 281 -36.01 3.95 -5.85
CA GLY A 281 -35.94 4.58 -7.17
C GLY A 281 -36.01 3.52 -8.26
N ILE A 282 -36.71 3.80 -9.36
CA ILE A 282 -36.79 2.93 -10.54
C ILE A 282 -36.36 3.72 -11.76
N SER A 283 -35.20 3.38 -12.33
CA SER A 283 -34.77 3.91 -13.63
C SER A 283 -35.17 2.92 -14.72
N LEU A 284 -36.01 3.36 -15.67
CA LEU A 284 -36.46 2.58 -16.82
C LEU A 284 -35.59 2.92 -18.06
N PHE A 285 -35.14 1.90 -18.81
CA PHE A 285 -34.10 2.05 -19.83
C PHE A 285 -34.30 1.17 -21.11
N GLN A 286 -33.82 1.56 -22.32
CA GLN A 286 -33.87 0.79 -23.63
C GLN A 286 -32.48 0.77 -24.43
N LEU A 287 -31.86 -0.38 -24.91
CA LEU A 287 -30.53 -0.85 -24.32
C LEU A 287 -29.23 -1.55 -25.12
N PRO A 288 -28.04 -2.07 -24.55
CA PRO A 288 -26.70 -1.30 -24.34
C PRO A 288 -25.21 -1.95 -23.88
N THR A 289 -24.29 -1.52 -22.88
CA THR A 289 -22.84 -2.00 -22.40
C THR A 289 -22.23 -2.00 -20.83
N LYS A 290 -20.88 -2.22 -20.45
CA LYS A 290 -19.96 -2.69 -19.21
C LYS A 290 -19.73 -2.24 -17.65
N SER A 291 -19.43 -3.25 -16.72
CA SER A 291 -18.27 -3.50 -15.69
C SER A 291 -18.06 -2.81 -14.26
N GLU A 292 -17.05 -3.04 -13.31
CA GLU A 292 -15.68 -3.74 -13.10
C GLU A 292 -15.17 -3.92 -11.57
N PRO A 293 -14.19 -4.83 -11.17
CA PRO A 293 -13.51 -4.97 -9.80
C PRO A 293 -11.92 -5.17 -9.70
N GLU A 294 -11.25 -5.43 -8.51
CA GLU A 294 -9.76 -5.16 -8.26
C GLU A 294 -8.89 -5.84 -7.08
N GLY A 295 -7.51 -5.80 -7.12
CA GLY A 295 -6.55 -5.56 -5.96
C GLY A 295 -5.22 -6.40 -5.74
N SER A 296 -3.98 -5.82 -5.66
CA SER A 296 -2.71 -6.63 -5.47
C SER A 296 -1.41 -6.10 -4.78
N GLY A 297 -1.02 -4.81 -4.80
CA GLY A 297 0.17 -4.27 -4.07
C GLY A 297 1.30 -3.64 -4.92
N TRP A 298 1.38 -4.00 -6.20
CA TRP A 298 1.48 -3.10 -7.37
C TRP A 298 1.81 -1.60 -7.24
N THR A 299 1.18 -0.86 -6.31
CA THR A 299 1.10 0.61 -6.31
C THR A 299 2.42 1.35 -6.15
N THR A 300 3.41 0.75 -5.48
CA THR A 300 4.74 1.36 -5.33
C THR A 300 5.44 1.48 -6.69
N ALA A 301 5.32 0.46 -7.55
CA ALA A 301 5.93 0.47 -8.88
C ALA A 301 5.28 1.51 -9.80
N LEU A 302 3.97 1.70 -9.75
CA LEU A 302 3.26 2.78 -10.45
C LEU A 302 3.75 4.18 -10.02
N THR A 303 4.16 4.33 -8.76
CA THR A 303 4.59 5.60 -8.18
C THR A 303 6.03 5.93 -8.57
N GLU A 304 6.95 4.96 -8.57
CA GLU A 304 8.33 5.17 -9.07
C GLU A 304 8.41 5.34 -10.61
N ALA A 305 7.37 4.95 -11.35
CA ALA A 305 7.30 5.02 -12.81
C ALA A 305 6.47 6.23 -13.36
N ASP A 306 6.16 7.22 -12.51
CA ASP A 306 5.31 8.38 -12.84
C ASP A 306 3.96 8.05 -13.52
N VAL A 307 3.42 6.84 -13.29
CA VAL A 307 2.12 6.42 -13.82
C VAL A 307 0.99 7.05 -13.01
N ALA A 308 1.19 7.21 -11.69
CA ALA A 308 0.30 7.92 -10.78
C ALA A 308 1.08 8.42 -9.56
N SER A 309 0.64 9.53 -8.93
CA SER A 309 1.19 9.95 -7.63
C SER A 309 0.82 8.96 -6.52
N SER A 310 1.57 8.92 -5.43
CA SER A 310 1.39 7.92 -4.35
C SER A 310 -0.05 7.80 -3.84
N GLY A 311 -0.69 8.93 -3.52
CA GLY A 311 -2.10 8.98 -3.09
C GLY A 311 -3.11 8.60 -4.19
N MET A 312 -2.74 8.73 -5.47
CA MET A 312 -3.55 8.28 -6.61
C MET A 312 -3.36 6.78 -6.87
N ALA A 313 -2.15 6.24 -6.76
CA ALA A 313 -1.91 4.81 -6.80
C ALA A 313 -2.66 4.09 -5.65
N GLU A 314 -2.61 4.64 -4.44
CA GLU A 314 -3.44 4.19 -3.30
C GLU A 314 -4.96 4.35 -3.52
N SER A 315 -5.38 5.21 -4.45
CA SER A 315 -6.80 5.35 -4.83
C SER A 315 -7.22 4.29 -5.85
N PHE A 316 -6.27 3.70 -6.58
CA PHE A 316 -6.56 2.60 -7.49
C PHE A 316 -7.03 1.41 -6.67
N LEU A 317 -6.23 0.90 -5.70
CA LEU A 317 -6.48 -0.23 -4.78
C LEU A 317 -7.77 -0.21 -3.93
N LYS A 318 -8.63 0.78 -4.15
CA LYS A 318 -9.92 0.99 -3.49
C LYS A 318 -11.04 1.11 -4.53
N ALA A 319 -10.76 0.78 -5.80
CA ALA A 319 -11.54 1.08 -7.00
C ALA A 319 -12.09 2.52 -7.10
N ALA A 320 -11.48 3.51 -6.42
CA ALA A 320 -12.11 4.81 -6.15
C ALA A 320 -12.35 5.67 -7.40
N HIS A 321 -11.67 5.35 -8.50
CA HIS A 321 -11.94 5.90 -9.83
C HIS A 321 -11.79 4.80 -10.89
N LEU A 322 -12.87 4.04 -11.11
CA LEU A 322 -12.94 2.87 -12.01
C LEU A 322 -12.13 3.04 -13.32
N THR A 323 -12.35 4.12 -14.06
CA THR A 323 -11.64 4.41 -15.34
C THR A 323 -10.12 4.52 -15.19
N ARG A 324 -9.62 5.03 -14.06
CA ARG A 324 -8.17 5.16 -13.78
C ARG A 324 -7.57 3.82 -13.30
N THR A 325 -8.29 3.11 -12.42
CA THR A 325 -7.93 1.76 -11.98
C THR A 325 -7.77 0.82 -13.19
N ARG A 326 -8.76 0.80 -14.09
CA ARG A 326 -8.72 0.09 -15.38
C ARG A 326 -7.48 0.41 -16.21
N HIS A 327 -7.23 1.70 -16.47
CA HIS A 327 -6.09 2.16 -17.27
C HIS A 327 -4.76 1.66 -16.69
N ALA A 328 -4.62 1.72 -15.36
CA ALA A 328 -3.43 1.23 -14.69
C ALA A 328 -3.27 -0.30 -14.82
N HIS A 329 -4.33 -1.10 -14.72
CA HIS A 329 -4.26 -2.55 -14.99
C HIS A 329 -3.85 -2.85 -16.44
N GLN A 330 -4.36 -2.08 -17.43
CA GLN A 330 -3.95 -2.24 -18.83
C GLN A 330 -2.47 -1.93 -19.06
N VAL A 331 -1.90 -0.94 -18.36
CA VAL A 331 -0.45 -0.68 -18.38
C VAL A 331 0.32 -1.86 -17.76
N THR A 332 -0.20 -2.38 -16.64
CA THR A 332 0.48 -3.36 -15.78
C THR A 332 0.55 -4.74 -16.43
N LEU A 333 -0.57 -5.23 -16.97
CA LEU A 333 -0.62 -6.50 -17.69
C LEU A 333 0.34 -6.52 -18.89
N LEU A 334 0.45 -5.41 -19.64
CA LEU A 334 1.41 -5.30 -20.75
C LEU A 334 2.86 -5.23 -20.27
N THR A 335 3.15 -4.49 -19.20
CA THR A 335 4.50 -4.48 -18.60
C THR A 335 4.90 -5.88 -18.11
N LEU A 336 4.04 -6.58 -17.36
CA LEU A 336 4.32 -7.92 -16.87
C LEU A 336 4.47 -8.93 -18.03
N HIS A 337 3.61 -8.85 -19.06
CA HIS A 337 3.76 -9.67 -20.27
C HIS A 337 5.08 -9.40 -20.99
N ASN A 338 5.49 -8.13 -21.16
CA ASN A 338 6.77 -7.78 -21.77
C ASN A 338 7.96 -8.34 -20.97
N LEU A 339 7.90 -8.30 -19.64
CA LEU A 339 8.95 -8.81 -18.74
C LEU A 339 8.99 -10.35 -18.70
N GLN A 340 7.85 -11.02 -18.83
CA GLN A 340 7.77 -12.47 -18.98
C GLN A 340 8.31 -12.93 -20.35
N GLN A 341 8.00 -12.19 -21.42
CA GLN A 341 8.56 -12.39 -22.77
C GLN A 341 10.08 -12.13 -22.81
N GLU A 342 10.57 -11.13 -22.07
CA GLU A 342 12.01 -10.87 -21.90
C GLU A 342 12.72 -12.05 -21.24
N ALA A 343 12.14 -12.60 -20.16
CA ALA A 343 12.64 -13.80 -19.50
C ALA A 343 12.59 -15.04 -20.39
N PHE A 344 11.52 -15.24 -21.17
CA PHE A 344 11.42 -16.33 -22.14
C PHE A 344 12.45 -16.23 -23.28
N ARG A 345 12.71 -15.02 -23.79
CA ARG A 345 13.71 -14.83 -24.85
C ARG A 345 15.14 -15.15 -24.39
N LEU A 346 15.42 -14.93 -23.12
CA LEU A 346 16.72 -15.21 -22.49
C LEU A 346 16.84 -16.63 -21.91
N SER A 347 15.77 -17.42 -21.87
CA SER A 347 15.85 -18.84 -21.50
C SER A 347 16.54 -19.67 -22.59
N ALA A 348 17.21 -20.76 -22.19
CA ALA A 348 17.68 -21.76 -23.15
C ALA A 348 16.49 -22.51 -23.78
N GLY A 349 16.56 -22.82 -25.08
CA GLY A 349 15.56 -23.62 -25.79
C GLY A 349 14.91 -22.90 -26.98
N PRO A 350 13.99 -23.59 -27.71
CA PRO A 350 13.23 -23.05 -28.82
C PRO A 350 12.44 -21.77 -28.49
N LYS A 351 11.89 -21.10 -29.51
CA LYS A 351 11.18 -19.81 -29.38
C LYS A 351 9.82 -19.80 -30.11
N ASP A 352 9.10 -20.89 -29.93
CA ASP A 352 7.72 -21.13 -30.38
C ASP A 352 6.72 -21.12 -29.21
N GLU A 353 5.42 -21.16 -29.51
CA GLU A 353 4.35 -21.08 -28.50
C GLU A 353 4.21 -22.35 -27.64
N GLU A 354 4.53 -23.53 -28.18
CA GLU A 354 4.44 -24.80 -27.46
C GLU A 354 5.54 -24.86 -26.38
N TYR A 355 6.77 -24.48 -26.74
CA TYR A 355 7.87 -24.33 -25.80
C TYR A 355 7.65 -23.19 -24.78
N LEU A 356 6.98 -22.09 -25.17
CA LEU A 356 6.58 -21.03 -24.23
C LEU A 356 5.64 -21.57 -23.13
N MET A 357 4.65 -22.41 -23.49
CA MET A 357 3.79 -23.03 -22.49
C MET A 357 4.54 -24.05 -21.62
N ALA A 358 5.43 -24.86 -22.20
CA ALA A 358 6.26 -25.81 -21.45
C ALA A 358 7.17 -25.10 -20.43
N TRP A 359 7.92 -24.10 -20.87
CA TRP A 359 8.79 -23.27 -20.03
C TRP A 359 8.03 -22.58 -18.90
N ARG A 360 6.88 -21.95 -19.20
CA ARG A 360 6.03 -21.30 -18.20
C ARG A 360 5.57 -22.30 -17.13
N ASN A 361 5.11 -23.49 -17.54
CA ASN A 361 4.70 -24.57 -16.64
C ASN A 361 5.84 -25.17 -15.80
N GLU A 362 7.10 -24.99 -16.21
CA GLU A 362 8.28 -25.35 -15.42
C GLU A 362 8.62 -24.24 -14.40
N MET A 363 8.66 -22.99 -14.83
CA MET A 363 8.98 -21.83 -13.97
C MET A 363 7.94 -21.64 -12.85
N LEU A 364 6.66 -21.87 -13.14
CA LEU A 364 5.56 -21.89 -12.16
C LEU A 364 5.81 -22.88 -11.00
N LYS A 365 6.56 -23.96 -11.22
CA LYS A 365 6.90 -24.97 -10.20
C LYS A 365 8.21 -24.68 -9.47
N LYS A 366 9.09 -23.86 -10.08
CA LYS A 366 10.39 -23.48 -9.50
C LYS A 366 10.31 -22.28 -8.57
N SER A 367 9.49 -21.29 -8.89
CA SER A 367 9.48 -19.98 -8.25
C SER A 367 8.08 -19.54 -7.81
N PRO A 368 7.79 -19.46 -6.50
CA PRO A 368 6.56 -18.86 -6.00
C PRO A 368 6.42 -17.38 -6.38
N THR A 369 7.53 -16.68 -6.62
CA THR A 369 7.52 -15.28 -7.10
C THR A 369 7.04 -15.20 -8.55
N PHE A 370 7.55 -16.06 -9.44
CA PHE A 370 7.02 -16.19 -10.81
C PHE A 370 5.53 -16.54 -10.77
N MET A 371 5.15 -17.55 -9.98
CA MET A 371 3.75 -17.99 -9.84
C MET A 371 2.83 -16.88 -9.35
N PHE A 372 3.23 -16.09 -8.36
CA PHE A 372 2.41 -14.96 -7.88
C PHE A 372 2.18 -13.93 -8.99
N TRP A 373 3.22 -13.49 -9.70
CA TRP A 373 3.06 -12.48 -10.75
C TRP A 373 2.33 -12.99 -12.00
N ASP A 374 2.47 -14.27 -12.34
CA ASP A 374 1.69 -14.94 -13.39
C ASP A 374 0.19 -15.05 -13.02
N LEU A 375 -0.10 -15.34 -11.74
CA LEU A 375 -1.46 -15.37 -11.19
C LEU A 375 -2.08 -13.96 -11.14
N ILE A 376 -1.31 -12.92 -10.84
CA ILE A 376 -1.75 -11.52 -10.99
C ILE A 376 -2.05 -11.19 -12.46
N MET A 377 -1.16 -11.52 -13.41
CA MET A 377 -1.43 -11.35 -14.85
C MET A 377 -2.73 -12.06 -15.26
N ARG A 378 -2.95 -13.29 -14.78
CA ARG A 378 -4.18 -14.06 -15.06
C ARG A 378 -5.42 -13.34 -14.53
N TYR A 379 -5.39 -12.83 -13.30
CA TYR A 379 -6.55 -12.18 -12.69
C TYR A 379 -6.80 -10.79 -13.28
N GLU A 380 -5.76 -9.99 -13.58
CA GLU A 380 -5.91 -8.75 -14.36
C GLU A 380 -6.48 -9.03 -15.76
N THR A 381 -6.08 -10.13 -16.40
CA THR A 381 -6.66 -10.55 -17.69
C THR A 381 -8.14 -10.93 -17.54
N LEU A 382 -8.52 -11.69 -16.51
CA LEU A 382 -9.92 -12.05 -16.25
C LEU A 382 -10.78 -10.83 -15.90
N ILE A 383 -10.26 -9.90 -15.11
CA ILE A 383 -10.89 -8.60 -14.84
C ILE A 383 -11.10 -7.84 -16.14
N LEU A 384 -10.07 -7.72 -16.99
CA LEU A 384 -10.17 -7.07 -18.30
C LEU A 384 -11.02 -7.85 -19.31
N ILE A 385 -11.31 -9.15 -19.12
CA ILE A 385 -12.29 -9.92 -19.91
C ILE A 385 -13.73 -9.72 -19.40
N PHE A 386 -13.93 -9.71 -18.08
CA PHE A 386 -15.20 -9.31 -17.44
C PHE A 386 -15.54 -7.86 -17.73
N ILE A 387 -14.52 -7.02 -17.90
CA ILE A 387 -14.63 -5.79 -18.66
C ILE A 387 -15.03 -6.14 -20.09
N ARG A 388 -14.14 -6.67 -20.95
CA ARG A 388 -14.30 -6.85 -22.40
C ARG A 388 -15.72 -7.23 -22.86
N ALA A 389 -16.20 -8.39 -22.41
CA ALA A 389 -17.51 -8.96 -22.71
C ALA A 389 -18.63 -7.92 -22.73
N HIS A 390 -18.56 -7.06 -21.73
CA HIS A 390 -19.59 -6.15 -21.27
C HIS A 390 -19.64 -4.87 -22.21
N ARG A 391 -18.60 -4.41 -22.97
CA ARG A 391 -18.67 -3.24 -23.92
C ARG A 391 -18.81 -3.77 -25.35
N GLU A 392 -18.42 -5.01 -25.56
CA GLU A 392 -18.62 -5.76 -26.80
C GLU A 392 -19.99 -6.45 -26.81
N ARG A 393 -20.80 -6.27 -25.74
CA ARG A 393 -22.16 -6.78 -25.56
C ARG A 393 -22.30 -8.32 -25.53
N ASN A 394 -21.17 -9.02 -25.48
CA ASN A 394 -21.05 -10.47 -25.50
C ASN A 394 -21.49 -11.07 -24.15
N PHE A 395 -22.77 -11.47 -24.07
CA PHE A 395 -23.35 -12.12 -22.90
C PHE A 395 -22.71 -13.49 -22.56
N PRO A 396 -22.43 -14.40 -23.52
CA PRO A 396 -21.73 -15.65 -23.23
C PRO A 396 -20.40 -15.45 -22.51
N LEU A 397 -19.53 -14.56 -23.00
CA LEU A 397 -18.23 -14.26 -22.40
C LEU A 397 -18.36 -13.66 -20.98
N TYR A 398 -19.46 -12.96 -20.69
CA TYR A 398 -19.77 -12.45 -19.34
C TYR A 398 -20.15 -13.58 -18.38
N VAL A 399 -20.94 -14.57 -18.82
CA VAL A 399 -21.27 -15.74 -18.00
C VAL A 399 -20.04 -16.62 -17.78
N GLU A 400 -19.27 -16.91 -18.84
CA GLU A 400 -18.04 -17.71 -18.78
C GLU A 400 -17.00 -17.11 -17.82
N VAL A 401 -16.70 -15.81 -17.93
CA VAL A 401 -15.70 -15.19 -17.06
C VAL A 401 -16.18 -15.06 -15.62
N LEU A 402 -17.49 -14.93 -15.37
CA LEU A 402 -18.04 -15.01 -14.02
C LEU A 402 -17.88 -16.41 -13.42
N GLU A 403 -18.00 -17.49 -14.20
CA GLU A 403 -17.70 -18.85 -13.73
C GLU A 403 -16.22 -19.06 -13.39
N VAL A 404 -15.30 -18.46 -14.15
CA VAL A 404 -13.86 -18.52 -13.84
C VAL A 404 -13.51 -17.66 -12.61
N LEU A 405 -14.21 -16.54 -12.38
CA LEU A 405 -14.02 -15.66 -11.22
C LEU A 405 -14.70 -16.18 -9.94
N ALA A 406 -15.83 -16.89 -10.03
CA ALA A 406 -16.61 -17.32 -8.86
C ALA A 406 -15.81 -18.13 -7.81
N PRO A 407 -14.93 -19.08 -8.17
CA PRO A 407 -13.97 -19.72 -7.27
C PRO A 407 -13.16 -18.76 -6.39
N LEU A 408 -12.75 -17.60 -6.92
CA LEU A 408 -11.92 -16.63 -6.19
C LEU A 408 -12.69 -15.99 -5.02
N PHE A 409 -14.00 -15.78 -5.18
CA PHE A 409 -14.83 -15.26 -4.08
C PHE A 409 -14.95 -16.23 -2.91
N PHE A 410 -14.88 -17.55 -3.15
CA PHE A 410 -14.81 -18.55 -2.09
C PHE A 410 -13.42 -18.55 -1.42
N ALA A 411 -12.35 -18.58 -2.23
CA ALA A 411 -10.98 -18.61 -1.71
C ALA A 411 -10.66 -17.39 -0.82
N LEU A 412 -11.08 -16.19 -1.23
CA LEU A 412 -10.74 -14.90 -0.62
C LEU A 412 -11.80 -14.36 0.38
N ASP A 413 -12.64 -15.22 0.97
CA ASP A 413 -13.63 -14.86 2.00
C ASP A 413 -14.68 -13.79 1.60
N HIS A 414 -14.95 -13.59 0.30
CA HIS A 414 -15.99 -12.67 -0.20
C HIS A 414 -17.42 -13.27 -0.08
N VAL A 415 -17.78 -13.73 1.12
CA VAL A 415 -18.96 -14.58 1.45
C VAL A 415 -20.27 -14.16 0.77
N ASN A 416 -20.53 -12.87 0.58
CA ASN A 416 -21.73 -12.38 -0.10
C ASN A 416 -21.72 -12.74 -1.60
N TYR A 417 -20.59 -12.53 -2.28
CA TYR A 417 -20.40 -12.96 -3.67
C TYR A 417 -20.29 -14.48 -3.76
N SER A 418 -19.62 -15.15 -2.82
CA SER A 418 -19.56 -16.62 -2.78
C SER A 418 -20.96 -17.24 -2.73
N ARG A 419 -21.88 -16.67 -1.94
CA ARG A 419 -23.27 -17.15 -1.83
C ARG A 419 -24.11 -16.88 -3.08
N TRP A 420 -24.05 -15.67 -3.63
CA TRP A 420 -24.99 -15.22 -4.66
C TRP A 420 -24.48 -15.34 -6.10
N MET A 421 -23.18 -15.32 -6.34
CA MET A 421 -22.63 -15.47 -7.70
C MET A 421 -22.96 -16.84 -8.33
N PRO A 422 -22.91 -17.99 -7.62
CA PRO A 422 -23.32 -19.28 -8.19
C PRO A 422 -24.81 -19.32 -8.57
N VAL A 423 -25.66 -18.64 -7.80
CA VAL A 423 -27.09 -18.49 -8.10
C VAL A 423 -27.28 -17.63 -9.34
N HIS A 424 -26.62 -16.48 -9.41
CA HIS A 424 -26.66 -15.59 -10.57
C HIS A 424 -26.18 -16.27 -11.85
N ILE A 425 -25.06 -17.00 -11.79
CA ILE A 425 -24.54 -17.80 -12.91
C ILE A 425 -25.58 -18.84 -13.37
N ARG A 426 -26.14 -19.62 -12.45
CA ARG A 426 -27.20 -20.61 -12.75
C ARG A 426 -28.39 -19.94 -13.43
N ASP A 427 -28.83 -18.80 -12.91
CA ASP A 427 -30.03 -18.12 -13.40
C ASP A 427 -29.80 -17.45 -14.76
N MET A 428 -28.60 -16.89 -15.00
CA MET A 428 -28.17 -16.41 -16.33
C MET A 428 -28.06 -17.55 -17.36
N LYS A 429 -27.65 -18.76 -16.94
CA LYS A 429 -27.66 -19.97 -17.80
C LYS A 429 -29.05 -20.59 -17.99
N SER A 430 -30.00 -20.26 -17.11
CA SER A 430 -31.36 -20.82 -17.09
C SER A 430 -32.43 -19.84 -17.58
N LEU A 431 -32.03 -18.75 -18.24
CA LEU A 431 -32.95 -17.76 -18.80
C LEU A 431 -33.90 -18.43 -19.81
N PRO A 432 -35.22 -18.14 -19.78
CA PRO A 432 -36.14 -18.55 -20.83
C PRO A 432 -35.65 -18.09 -22.20
N ASN A 433 -35.83 -18.91 -23.24
CA ASN A 433 -35.31 -18.62 -24.60
C ASN A 433 -35.64 -17.19 -25.06
N THR A 434 -36.86 -16.71 -24.84
CA THR A 434 -37.29 -15.34 -25.22
C THR A 434 -36.53 -14.21 -24.53
N ILE A 435 -35.91 -14.44 -23.37
CA ILE A 435 -35.04 -13.48 -22.68
C ILE A 435 -33.58 -13.73 -23.07
N LYS A 436 -33.19 -15.00 -23.22
CA LYS A 436 -31.86 -15.39 -23.68
C LYS A 436 -31.55 -14.83 -25.07
N ASP A 437 -32.49 -14.91 -26.00
CA ASP A 437 -32.36 -14.36 -27.35
C ASP A 437 -32.20 -12.83 -27.34
N GLU A 438 -32.93 -12.13 -26.45
CA GLU A 438 -32.79 -10.68 -26.24
C GLU A 438 -31.43 -10.29 -25.63
N PHE A 439 -30.81 -11.18 -24.84
CA PHE A 439 -29.51 -10.94 -24.21
C PHE A 439 -28.34 -11.32 -25.13
N GLU A 440 -28.41 -12.44 -25.84
CA GLU A 440 -27.34 -12.93 -26.73
C GLU A 440 -27.38 -12.26 -28.10
N ASN A 441 -28.55 -12.15 -28.75
CA ASN A 441 -28.66 -11.60 -30.11
C ASN A 441 -28.89 -10.08 -30.08
N ASN A 442 -29.85 -9.60 -29.28
CA ASN A 442 -30.20 -8.17 -29.22
C ASN A 442 -29.40 -7.38 -28.16
N SER A 443 -28.57 -8.05 -27.36
CA SER A 443 -27.62 -7.41 -26.43
C SER A 443 -28.25 -6.57 -25.30
N HIS A 444 -29.48 -6.83 -24.88
CA HIS A 444 -30.25 -5.93 -24.01
C HIS A 444 -29.97 -6.06 -22.48
N TRP A 445 -28.69 -6.16 -22.04
CA TRP A 445 -28.36 -6.68 -20.69
C TRP A 445 -27.49 -5.84 -19.71
N VAL A 446 -27.06 -4.60 -20.00
CA VAL A 446 -26.16 -3.67 -19.19
C VAL A 446 -25.87 -2.40 -20.05
N LEU A 447 -25.79 -1.07 -19.67
CA LEU A 447 -25.93 0.15 -20.58
C LEU A 447 -24.92 1.26 -21.12
N SER A 448 -24.74 1.32 -22.47
CA SER A 448 -24.47 2.45 -23.44
C SER A 448 -25.33 3.72 -23.29
N LYS A 449 -24.67 4.88 -23.16
CA LYS A 449 -25.25 6.24 -23.25
C LYS A 449 -24.83 7.01 -24.51
N THR A 450 -23.93 6.45 -25.34
CA THR A 450 -23.42 7.07 -26.57
C THR A 450 -23.27 6.03 -27.68
N TYR A 451 -23.28 6.48 -28.94
CA TYR A 451 -23.11 5.63 -30.14
C TYR A 451 -21.68 5.13 -30.37
N ASN A 452 -20.74 5.49 -29.51
CA ASN A 452 -19.33 5.11 -29.65
C ASN A 452 -19.16 3.59 -29.51
N LYS A 453 -18.20 3.05 -30.27
CA LYS A 453 -17.77 1.65 -30.09
C LYS A 453 -17.15 1.52 -28.70
N PHE A 454 -17.34 0.36 -28.07
CA PHE A 454 -16.78 0.10 -26.75
C PHE A 454 -17.24 1.17 -25.72
N SER A 455 -18.53 1.55 -25.70
CA SER A 455 -19.00 2.79 -25.05
C SER A 455 -19.15 2.75 -23.52
N ALA A 456 -20.11 2.02 -22.93
CA ALA A 456 -20.57 2.33 -21.56
C ALA A 456 -20.86 1.14 -20.59
N ILE A 457 -21.95 1.13 -19.80
CA ILE A 457 -21.93 0.83 -18.34
C ILE A 457 -23.21 0.15 -17.78
N PRO A 458 -23.23 -0.76 -16.78
CA PRO A 458 -24.40 -1.59 -16.46
C PRO A 458 -25.65 -0.82 -16.02
N PHE A 459 -26.81 -1.48 -15.99
CA PHE A 459 -28.07 -0.92 -15.47
C PHE A 459 -27.86 -0.14 -14.17
N ASP A 460 -27.14 -0.74 -13.25
CA ASP A 460 -26.71 -0.19 -11.97
C ASP A 460 -25.84 1.09 -12.11
N GLN A 461 -24.69 1.00 -12.79
CA GLN A 461 -23.77 2.14 -12.94
C GLN A 461 -24.39 3.33 -13.69
N ALA A 462 -25.34 3.12 -14.60
CA ALA A 462 -26.06 4.23 -15.21
C ALA A 462 -27.23 4.74 -14.35
N HIS A 463 -27.88 3.87 -13.56
CA HIS A 463 -28.83 4.31 -12.54
C HIS A 463 -28.12 5.27 -11.58
N GLU A 464 -26.92 4.95 -11.09
CA GLU A 464 -26.11 5.87 -10.28
C GLU A 464 -25.87 7.21 -10.99
N GLN A 465 -25.54 7.19 -12.29
CA GLN A 465 -25.31 8.41 -13.08
C GLN A 465 -26.56 9.27 -13.29
N GLU A 466 -27.73 8.68 -13.54
CA GLU A 466 -28.98 9.46 -13.67
C GLU A 466 -29.50 9.92 -12.30
N ASN A 467 -29.34 9.10 -11.24
CA ASN A 467 -29.60 9.51 -9.86
C ASN A 467 -28.77 10.74 -9.48
N LYS A 468 -27.50 10.84 -9.94
CA LYS A 468 -26.67 12.02 -9.73
C LYS A 468 -27.26 13.28 -10.37
N ASN A 469 -27.83 13.17 -11.57
CA ASN A 469 -28.45 14.28 -12.30
C ASN A 469 -29.67 14.83 -11.54
N VAL A 470 -30.53 13.95 -11.01
CA VAL A 470 -31.73 14.34 -10.24
C VAL A 470 -31.39 14.82 -8.82
N LYS A 471 -30.40 14.20 -8.14
CA LYS A 471 -30.00 14.54 -6.76
C LYS A 471 -29.24 15.87 -6.67
N GLY A 472 -28.46 16.24 -7.70
CA GLY A 472 -27.64 17.45 -7.71
C GLY A 472 -26.50 17.44 -6.69
N SER A 473 -25.73 18.54 -6.63
CA SER A 473 -24.55 18.70 -5.77
C SER A 473 -24.84 18.72 -4.26
N GLY A 474 -26.10 18.95 -3.85
CA GLY A 474 -26.53 18.94 -2.44
C GLY A 474 -27.16 17.64 -1.94
N GLY A 475 -27.39 16.65 -2.81
CA GLY A 475 -28.11 15.41 -2.44
C GLY A 475 -29.56 15.69 -1.96
N ALA A 476 -30.16 14.76 -1.21
CA ALA A 476 -31.52 14.94 -0.65
C ALA A 476 -31.56 15.75 0.66
N VAL A 477 -30.40 16.22 1.16
CA VAL A 477 -30.26 16.84 2.48
C VAL A 477 -31.08 18.14 2.56
N GLY A 478 -31.84 18.29 3.65
CA GLY A 478 -32.71 19.46 3.91
C GLY A 478 -34.04 19.50 3.14
N LEU A 479 -34.30 18.56 2.21
CA LEU A 479 -35.63 18.40 1.60
C LEU A 479 -36.55 17.51 2.45
N THR A 480 -35.99 16.48 3.09
CA THR A 480 -36.70 15.45 3.85
C THR A 480 -37.40 15.96 5.12
N GLU A 481 -36.99 17.12 5.65
CA GLU A 481 -37.61 17.76 6.82
C GLU A 481 -38.99 18.38 6.52
N ASN A 482 -39.35 18.54 5.23
CA ASN A 482 -40.65 19.04 4.80
C ASN A 482 -41.29 18.04 3.81
N PRO A 483 -42.23 17.20 4.25
CA PRO A 483 -42.85 16.18 3.41
C PRO A 483 -43.48 16.70 2.11
N ASN A 484 -43.99 17.94 2.10
CA ASN A 484 -44.57 18.54 0.90
C ASN A 484 -43.48 18.98 -0.10
N ALA A 485 -42.36 19.54 0.38
CA ALA A 485 -41.22 19.88 -0.47
C ALA A 485 -40.55 18.61 -1.03
N PHE A 486 -40.42 17.56 -0.21
CA PHE A 486 -39.90 16.27 -0.62
C PHE A 486 -40.81 15.60 -1.68
N ARG A 487 -42.13 15.57 -1.45
CA ARG A 487 -43.11 15.01 -2.40
C ARG A 487 -43.14 15.78 -3.73
N ARG A 488 -43.05 17.12 -3.69
CA ARG A 488 -42.88 17.95 -4.90
C ARG A 488 -41.62 17.55 -5.65
N TRP A 489 -40.47 17.53 -4.99
CA TRP A 489 -39.19 17.18 -5.62
C TRP A 489 -39.15 15.76 -6.20
N MET A 490 -39.80 14.78 -5.56
CA MET A 490 -39.94 13.43 -6.13
C MET A 490 -40.73 13.39 -7.44
N LEU A 491 -41.74 14.25 -7.60
CA LEU A 491 -42.61 14.28 -8.78
C LEU A 491 -42.05 15.19 -9.89
N SER A 492 -41.60 16.40 -9.57
CA SER A 492 -41.10 17.36 -10.55
C SER A 492 -39.60 17.24 -10.85
N GLY A 493 -38.80 16.61 -9.97
CA GLY A 493 -37.35 16.49 -10.11
C GLY A 493 -36.88 15.86 -11.43
N PRO A 494 -37.44 14.71 -11.87
CA PRO A 494 -37.10 14.11 -13.16
C PRO A 494 -37.45 15.01 -14.36
N GLU A 495 -38.60 15.69 -14.31
CA GLU A 495 -39.06 16.59 -15.37
C GLU A 495 -38.25 17.90 -15.42
N MET A 496 -37.81 18.40 -14.27
CA MET A 496 -36.87 19.53 -14.18
C MET A 496 -35.49 19.17 -14.74
N ALA A 497 -35.03 17.93 -14.53
CA ALA A 497 -33.81 17.41 -15.15
C ALA A 497 -33.95 17.25 -16.68
N ARG A 498 -35.11 16.77 -17.17
CA ARG A 498 -35.44 16.76 -18.61
C ARG A 498 -35.37 18.17 -19.20
N LEU A 499 -36.03 19.15 -18.58
CA LEU A 499 -36.06 20.54 -19.04
C LEU A 499 -34.67 21.18 -19.15
N LEU A 500 -33.78 20.94 -18.18
CA LEU A 500 -32.40 21.42 -18.27
C LEU A 500 -31.66 20.78 -19.43
N LYS A 501 -31.80 19.46 -19.58
CA LYS A 501 -31.16 18.68 -20.63
C LYS A 501 -31.61 19.09 -22.04
N GLU A 502 -32.90 19.36 -22.26
CA GLU A 502 -33.42 19.86 -23.55
C GLU A 502 -32.71 21.15 -24.00
N PHE A 503 -32.51 22.09 -23.08
CA PHE A 503 -31.84 23.36 -23.37
C PHE A 503 -30.31 23.19 -23.52
N GLU A 504 -29.70 22.33 -22.71
CA GLU A 504 -28.26 22.04 -22.74
C GLU A 504 -27.85 21.28 -24.00
N GLU A 505 -28.63 20.29 -24.43
CA GLU A 505 -28.36 19.50 -25.65
C GLU A 505 -28.48 20.32 -26.93
N GLU A 506 -29.29 21.39 -26.99
CA GLU A 506 -29.37 22.26 -28.17
C GLU A 506 -28.28 23.35 -28.19
N TYR A 507 -28.01 24.01 -27.06
CA TYR A 507 -27.28 25.29 -27.03
C TYR A 507 -25.91 25.28 -26.35
N LEU A 508 -25.54 24.21 -25.64
CA LEU A 508 -24.32 24.16 -24.80
C LEU A 508 -23.43 22.95 -25.11
N GLN A 509 -23.48 22.46 -26.35
CA GLN A 509 -22.51 21.47 -26.85
C GLN A 509 -21.11 22.09 -26.97
N GLU A 510 -20.08 21.40 -26.48
CA GLU A 510 -18.69 21.75 -26.74
C GLU A 510 -18.31 21.42 -28.21
N ASP A 511 -17.54 22.28 -28.87
CA ASP A 511 -17.24 22.22 -30.31
C ASP A 511 -16.36 21.02 -30.75
N ASP A 512 -15.94 20.14 -29.83
CA ASP A 512 -15.09 18.96 -30.07
C ASP A 512 -15.82 17.81 -30.78
N LYS A 513 -16.39 18.10 -31.96
CA LYS A 513 -16.99 17.13 -32.89
C LYS A 513 -16.09 16.76 -34.07
N GLU A 514 -14.76 16.76 -33.88
CA GLU A 514 -13.89 15.92 -34.70
C GLU A 514 -14.10 14.43 -34.34
N SER A 515 -14.16 13.57 -35.35
CA SER A 515 -14.77 12.23 -35.23
C SER A 515 -13.84 11.16 -34.64
N PHE A 516 -13.68 11.13 -33.31
CA PHE A 516 -13.03 10.02 -32.59
C PHE A 516 -14.05 8.93 -32.16
N GLN A 517 -13.86 7.67 -32.57
CA GLN A 517 -14.82 6.59 -32.23
C GLN A 517 -14.72 6.12 -30.76
N HIS A 518 -13.65 6.46 -30.03
CA HIS A 518 -13.56 6.44 -28.56
C HIS A 518 -12.38 7.32 -28.08
N HIS A 519 -12.45 7.91 -26.89
CA HIS A 519 -11.40 8.81 -26.36
C HIS A 519 -10.03 8.13 -26.15
N GLU A 520 -10.04 6.81 -25.90
CA GLU A 520 -8.82 5.98 -25.83
C GLU A 520 -8.09 5.83 -27.18
N GLN A 521 -8.75 6.17 -28.29
CA GLN A 521 -8.16 6.15 -29.63
C GLN A 521 -7.40 7.45 -29.97
N GLY A 522 -7.49 8.48 -29.13
CA GLY A 522 -6.74 9.72 -29.31
C GLY A 522 -5.23 9.48 -29.29
N LEU A 523 -4.51 10.06 -30.26
CA LEU A 523 -3.05 9.87 -30.41
C LEU A 523 -2.26 10.30 -29.16
N ALA A 524 -2.75 11.30 -28.42
CA ALA A 524 -2.17 11.72 -27.14
C ALA A 524 -2.34 10.65 -26.04
N THR A 525 -3.52 10.02 -25.97
CA THR A 525 -3.83 8.93 -25.03
C THR A 525 -2.93 7.73 -25.28
N GLN A 526 -2.81 7.30 -26.54
CA GLN A 526 -1.95 6.19 -26.95
C GLN A 526 -0.46 6.45 -26.65
N LYS A 527 0.07 7.64 -26.98
CA LYS A 527 1.45 8.03 -26.67
C LYS A 527 1.72 8.08 -25.16
N THR A 528 0.73 8.46 -24.36
CA THR A 528 0.84 8.47 -22.89
C THR A 528 0.88 7.05 -22.34
N PHE A 529 -0.04 6.19 -22.78
CA PHE A 529 -0.10 4.78 -22.40
C PHE A 529 1.20 4.03 -22.74
N GLN A 530 1.73 4.19 -23.96
CA GLN A 530 2.99 3.59 -24.38
C GLN A 530 4.17 4.03 -23.49
N ARG A 531 4.25 5.33 -23.14
CA ARG A 531 5.29 5.86 -22.25
C ARG A 531 5.21 5.24 -20.86
N GLN A 532 4.01 5.08 -20.32
CA GLN A 532 3.78 4.49 -18.99
C GLN A 532 4.15 3.01 -18.95
N VAL A 533 3.83 2.23 -20.00
CA VAL A 533 4.28 0.82 -20.12
C VAL A 533 5.80 0.71 -20.15
N ILE A 534 6.49 1.60 -20.88
CA ILE A 534 7.96 1.62 -20.95
C ILE A 534 8.57 1.96 -19.58
N SER A 535 8.14 3.07 -18.96
CA SER A 535 8.69 3.52 -17.67
C SER A 535 8.44 2.52 -16.53
N LEU A 536 7.26 1.88 -16.50
CA LEU A 536 6.98 0.82 -15.54
C LEU A 536 7.88 -0.41 -15.80
N SER A 537 8.12 -0.78 -17.06
CA SER A 537 9.03 -1.89 -17.40
C SER A 537 10.47 -1.60 -16.94
N GLU A 538 10.99 -0.39 -17.16
CA GLU A 538 12.31 0.04 -16.69
C GLU A 538 12.40 0.09 -15.16
N THR A 539 11.34 0.55 -14.50
CA THR A 539 11.24 0.59 -13.03
C THR A 539 11.28 -0.83 -12.44
N ILE A 540 10.52 -1.77 -12.99
CA ILE A 540 10.53 -3.16 -12.52
C ILE A 540 11.87 -3.84 -12.84
N ARG A 541 12.53 -3.57 -13.99
CA ARG A 541 13.90 -4.04 -14.23
C ARG A 541 14.89 -3.54 -13.17
N ARG A 542 14.80 -2.26 -12.76
CA ARG A 542 15.61 -1.68 -11.66
C ARG A 542 15.30 -2.26 -10.27
N MET A 543 14.16 -2.91 -10.10
CA MET A 543 13.76 -3.68 -8.91
C MET A 543 14.11 -5.18 -9.04
N GLY A 544 14.64 -5.59 -10.20
CA GLY A 544 14.81 -6.99 -10.61
C GLY A 544 13.51 -7.57 -11.16
N ASN A 545 13.52 -7.97 -12.43
CA ASN A 545 12.37 -8.57 -13.11
C ASN A 545 11.96 -9.91 -12.41
N PRO A 546 10.72 -10.04 -11.90
CA PRO A 546 10.30 -11.20 -11.12
C PRO A 546 10.24 -12.51 -11.91
N PHE A 547 10.25 -12.46 -13.25
CA PHE A 547 10.24 -13.64 -14.11
C PHE A 547 11.64 -14.27 -14.30
N PHE A 548 12.70 -13.64 -13.77
CA PHE A 548 14.03 -14.25 -13.62
C PHE A 548 14.26 -14.91 -12.24
N ASP A 549 13.44 -14.60 -11.23
CA ASP A 549 13.66 -15.08 -9.87
C ASP A 549 13.45 -16.60 -9.78
N ASP A 550 14.48 -17.38 -9.47
CA ASP A 550 14.45 -18.83 -9.24
C ASP A 550 14.31 -19.21 -7.75
N PHE A 551 14.12 -18.21 -6.89
CA PHE A 551 14.04 -18.38 -5.44
C PHE A 551 12.85 -19.25 -5.02
N LYS A 552 13.09 -20.13 -4.05
CA LYS A 552 12.03 -20.87 -3.32
C LYS A 552 11.19 -19.96 -2.41
N ASP A 553 11.67 -18.75 -2.14
CA ASP A 553 11.01 -17.72 -1.35
C ASP A 553 10.09 -16.85 -2.26
N LEU A 554 8.87 -16.54 -1.83
CA LEU A 554 8.05 -15.47 -2.45
C LEU A 554 8.60 -14.11 -2.00
N VAL A 555 9.02 -13.23 -2.91
CA VAL A 555 9.61 -11.92 -2.55
C VAL A 555 8.78 -10.72 -3.01
N THR A 556 8.80 -9.65 -2.19
CA THR A 556 8.24 -8.36 -2.56
C THR A 556 9.07 -7.67 -3.63
N LEU A 557 8.41 -7.08 -4.63
CA LEU A 557 9.08 -6.52 -5.81
C LEU A 557 10.03 -5.36 -5.47
N ASP A 558 9.54 -4.38 -4.70
CA ASP A 558 10.23 -3.13 -4.37
C ASP A 558 11.47 -3.31 -3.48
N SER A 559 11.40 -4.29 -2.59
CA SER A 559 12.24 -4.40 -1.40
C SER A 559 12.93 -5.76 -1.25
N ARG A 560 12.57 -6.76 -2.07
CA ARG A 560 13.06 -8.16 -2.02
C ARG A 560 13.01 -8.78 -0.62
N ASN A 561 12.06 -8.33 0.21
CA ASN A 561 11.75 -8.96 1.48
C ASN A 561 10.97 -10.25 1.19
N CYS A 562 11.24 -11.33 1.92
CA CYS A 562 10.48 -12.57 1.74
C CYS A 562 9.11 -12.44 2.43
N ALA A 563 8.06 -12.93 1.78
CA ALA A 563 6.77 -13.14 2.40
C ALA A 563 6.84 -14.30 3.40
N ASP A 564 5.93 -14.28 4.38
CA ASP A 564 5.76 -15.37 5.33
C ASP A 564 5.34 -16.67 4.60
N GLU A 565 5.79 -17.82 5.07
CA GLU A 565 5.53 -19.12 4.44
C GLU A 565 4.01 -19.43 4.33
N SER A 566 3.20 -18.87 5.24
CA SER A 566 1.73 -18.94 5.13
C SER A 566 1.19 -18.21 3.90
N VAL A 567 1.88 -17.17 3.40
CA VAL A 567 1.54 -16.47 2.14
C VAL A 567 1.98 -17.28 0.93
N VAL A 568 3.17 -17.92 0.98
CA VAL A 568 3.63 -18.85 -0.06
C VAL A 568 2.62 -19.98 -0.26
N ASN A 569 2.25 -20.65 0.84
CA ASN A 569 1.23 -21.70 0.85
C ASN A 569 -0.14 -21.18 0.42
N THR A 570 -0.52 -19.94 0.78
CA THR A 570 -1.76 -19.32 0.31
C THR A 570 -1.80 -19.20 -1.21
N VAL A 571 -0.74 -18.71 -1.87
CA VAL A 571 -0.71 -18.59 -3.34
C VAL A 571 -0.76 -19.98 -4.00
N LEU A 572 -0.05 -20.97 -3.45
CA LEU A 572 -0.06 -22.36 -3.95
C LEU A 572 -1.45 -23.01 -3.94
N ILE A 573 -2.25 -22.79 -2.88
CA ILE A 573 -3.55 -23.47 -2.70
C ILE A 573 -4.77 -22.63 -3.12
N LEU A 574 -4.56 -21.37 -3.56
CA LEU A 574 -5.63 -20.38 -3.72
C LEU A 574 -6.72 -20.85 -4.69
N GLU A 575 -6.32 -21.19 -5.92
CA GLU A 575 -7.28 -21.58 -6.96
C GLU A 575 -8.01 -22.89 -6.61
N ASP A 576 -7.29 -23.90 -6.12
CA ASP A 576 -7.87 -25.22 -5.90
C ASP A 576 -8.76 -25.27 -4.65
N THR A 577 -8.44 -24.45 -3.64
CA THR A 577 -9.35 -24.18 -2.51
C THR A 577 -10.65 -23.55 -3.02
N GLY A 578 -10.55 -22.52 -3.86
CA GLY A 578 -11.69 -21.84 -4.46
C GLY A 578 -12.54 -22.75 -5.36
N LYS A 579 -11.91 -23.49 -6.28
CA LYS A 579 -12.58 -24.40 -7.22
C LYS A 579 -13.37 -25.48 -6.47
N ARG A 580 -12.72 -26.14 -5.50
CA ARG A 580 -13.34 -27.19 -4.69
C ARG A 580 -14.52 -26.64 -3.89
N GLN A 581 -14.37 -25.49 -3.24
CA GLN A 581 -15.46 -24.88 -2.45
C GLN A 581 -16.63 -24.41 -3.32
N TYR A 582 -16.37 -23.86 -4.51
CA TYR A 582 -17.40 -23.50 -5.48
C TYR A 582 -18.17 -24.74 -5.96
N GLN A 583 -17.46 -25.80 -6.36
CA GLN A 583 -18.07 -27.07 -6.80
C GLN A 583 -18.87 -27.76 -5.69
N GLU A 584 -18.35 -27.78 -4.46
CA GLU A 584 -19.01 -28.32 -3.27
C GLU A 584 -20.29 -27.53 -2.94
N PHE A 585 -20.26 -26.19 -3.06
CA PHE A 585 -21.42 -25.33 -2.85
C PHE A 585 -22.49 -25.51 -3.94
N VAL A 586 -22.09 -25.48 -5.23
CA VAL A 586 -23.01 -25.69 -6.36
C VAL A 586 -23.72 -27.04 -6.21
N LYS A 587 -22.95 -28.11 -5.99
CA LYS A 587 -23.48 -29.45 -5.80
C LYS A 587 -24.46 -29.53 -4.61
N LYS A 588 -24.05 -29.08 -3.42
CA LYS A 588 -24.85 -29.21 -2.19
C LYS A 588 -26.11 -28.32 -2.20
N VAL A 589 -26.01 -27.10 -2.72
CA VAL A 589 -27.04 -26.06 -2.56
C VAL A 589 -27.93 -25.89 -3.79
N LEU A 590 -27.39 -26.03 -5.01
CA LEU A 590 -28.14 -25.81 -6.25
C LEU A 590 -28.67 -27.12 -6.83
N ASP A 591 -27.81 -28.15 -6.90
CA ASP A 591 -28.10 -29.41 -7.59
C ASP A 591 -28.84 -30.39 -6.67
N GLU A 592 -28.18 -30.85 -5.60
CA GLU A 592 -28.72 -31.82 -4.64
C GLU A 592 -29.70 -31.19 -3.63
N ARG A 593 -29.59 -29.87 -3.41
CA ARG A 593 -30.42 -29.08 -2.46
C ARG A 593 -30.40 -29.62 -1.02
N THR A 594 -29.31 -30.27 -0.63
CA THR A 594 -29.06 -30.84 0.71
C THR A 594 -28.51 -29.82 1.72
N GLY A 595 -28.20 -28.59 1.28
CA GLY A 595 -27.82 -27.46 2.13
C GLY A 595 -28.67 -26.22 1.88
N SER A 596 -28.85 -25.39 2.91
CA SER A 596 -29.53 -24.11 2.75
C SER A 596 -28.58 -23.08 2.16
N ILE A 597 -29.07 -22.24 1.24
CA ILE A 597 -28.33 -21.06 0.78
C ILE A 597 -27.96 -20.11 1.93
N HIS A 598 -28.74 -20.12 3.01
CA HIS A 598 -28.49 -19.32 4.21
C HIS A 598 -27.48 -19.96 5.18
N ASP A 599 -26.99 -21.19 4.91
CA ASP A 599 -25.97 -21.85 5.72
C ASP A 599 -24.72 -20.93 5.89
N PRO A 600 -24.04 -20.95 7.05
CA PRO A 600 -22.78 -20.23 7.24
C PRO A 600 -21.66 -20.80 6.36
N ILE A 601 -21.21 -20.03 5.37
CA ILE A 601 -20.00 -20.36 4.61
C ILE A 601 -18.78 -20.18 5.53
N LYS A 602 -18.04 -21.26 5.76
CA LYS A 602 -16.81 -21.25 6.58
C LYS A 602 -15.75 -20.40 5.87
N ARG A 603 -15.20 -19.41 6.58
CA ARG A 603 -14.06 -18.61 6.12
C ARG A 603 -12.76 -19.42 6.11
N ASN A 604 -11.96 -19.17 5.08
CA ASN A 604 -10.60 -19.68 4.92
C ASN A 604 -9.58 -18.81 5.67
N SER A 605 -9.78 -17.48 5.63
CA SER A 605 -8.91 -16.48 6.25
C SER A 605 -7.43 -16.66 5.91
N LEU A 606 -7.17 -16.89 4.62
CA LEU A 606 -5.85 -17.11 4.03
C LEU A 606 -4.89 -15.95 4.31
N ALA A 607 -3.60 -16.27 4.43
CA ALA A 607 -2.57 -15.29 4.72
C ALA A 607 -2.17 -14.55 3.43
N LEU A 608 -2.65 -13.32 3.29
CA LEU A 608 -2.21 -12.39 2.25
C LEU A 608 -1.08 -11.49 2.78
N PHE A 609 -0.37 -10.80 1.89
CA PHE A 609 0.78 -9.92 2.20
C PHE A 609 0.54 -8.88 3.32
N ARG A 610 -0.71 -8.59 3.67
CA ARG A 610 -1.08 -7.65 4.73
C ARG A 610 -1.39 -8.38 6.05
N GLN A 611 -0.36 -8.85 6.76
CA GLN A 611 -0.54 -9.53 8.04
C GLN A 611 -1.34 -8.68 9.06
N PRO A 612 -2.30 -9.27 9.79
CA PRO A 612 -2.89 -8.62 10.96
C PRO A 612 -1.86 -8.53 12.09
N ARG A 613 -1.76 -7.37 12.74
CA ARG A 613 -0.83 -7.16 13.88
C ARG A 613 -1.03 -8.24 14.95
N ARG A 614 0.00 -9.08 15.19
CA ARG A 614 0.03 -10.05 16.31
C ARG A 614 -0.38 -9.35 17.62
N LYS A 615 -1.50 -9.76 18.22
CA LYS A 615 -2.02 -9.16 19.47
C LYS A 615 -0.97 -9.32 20.58
N THR A 616 -0.54 -8.21 21.17
CA THR A 616 0.55 -8.20 22.16
C THR A 616 0.08 -8.75 23.51
N VAL A 617 0.23 -10.06 23.72
CA VAL A 617 -0.25 -10.81 24.91
C VAL A 617 0.33 -10.30 26.25
N LEU A 618 1.47 -9.61 26.20
CA LEU A 618 2.40 -9.34 27.32
C LEU A 618 1.84 -8.58 28.55
N LYS A 619 0.65 -7.96 28.50
CA LYS A 619 0.08 -7.23 29.67
C LYS A 619 -0.94 -8.02 30.49
N HIS A 620 -1.66 -9.00 29.93
CA HIS A 620 -2.67 -9.75 30.70
C HIS A 620 -2.10 -10.89 31.54
N GLY A 621 -0.97 -11.48 31.13
CA GLY A 621 -0.36 -12.62 31.82
C GLY A 621 0.10 -12.31 33.25
N LYS A 622 0.87 -11.22 33.44
CA LYS A 622 1.50 -10.91 34.75
C LYS A 622 0.46 -10.67 35.86
N ILE A 623 -0.66 -10.02 35.55
CA ILE A 623 -1.76 -9.77 36.51
C ILE A 623 -2.42 -11.08 36.95
N LYS A 624 -2.74 -11.98 36.00
CA LYS A 624 -3.39 -13.27 36.31
C LYS A 624 -2.51 -14.17 37.18
N VAL A 625 -1.20 -14.13 36.97
CA VAL A 625 -0.22 -14.88 37.78
C VAL A 625 -0.16 -14.36 39.22
N LEU A 626 -0.11 -13.04 39.43
CA LEU A 626 -0.19 -12.44 40.76
C LEU A 626 -1.50 -12.78 41.49
N GLN A 627 -2.64 -12.74 40.78
CA GLN A 627 -3.94 -13.14 41.33
C GLN A 627 -3.96 -14.62 41.76
N ASN A 628 -3.38 -15.52 40.96
CA ASN A 628 -3.25 -16.93 41.32
C ASN A 628 -2.38 -17.14 42.58
N ASN A 629 -1.24 -16.45 42.70
CA ASN A 629 -0.37 -16.53 43.87
C ASN A 629 -1.11 -16.14 45.16
N VAL A 630 -1.82 -15.00 45.15
CA VAL A 630 -2.60 -14.52 46.30
C VAL A 630 -3.73 -15.48 46.64
N ALA A 631 -4.43 -16.03 45.63
CA ALA A 631 -5.49 -17.01 45.83
C ALA A 631 -4.96 -18.34 46.41
N LEU A 632 -3.72 -18.74 46.11
CA LEU A 632 -3.12 -19.95 46.66
C LEU A 632 -2.76 -19.77 48.14
N PHE A 633 -2.16 -18.64 48.52
CA PHE A 633 -1.88 -18.32 49.92
C PHE A 633 -3.15 -18.14 50.76
N GLY A 634 -4.19 -17.51 50.20
CA GLY A 634 -5.50 -17.46 50.84
C GLY A 634 -6.11 -18.85 51.06
N GLN A 635 -5.93 -19.77 50.10
CA GLN A 635 -6.36 -21.16 50.26
C GLN A 635 -5.54 -21.90 51.35
N LEU A 636 -4.21 -21.76 51.37
CA LEU A 636 -3.36 -22.37 52.40
C LEU A 636 -3.76 -21.88 53.80
N TYR A 637 -3.90 -20.56 53.99
CA TYR A 637 -4.29 -19.97 55.27
C TYR A 637 -5.63 -20.52 55.78
N ILE A 638 -6.62 -20.69 54.90
CA ILE A 638 -7.93 -21.28 55.25
C ILE A 638 -7.80 -22.77 55.57
N ALA A 639 -6.94 -23.52 54.87
CA ALA A 639 -6.71 -24.93 55.17
C ALA A 639 -6.06 -25.15 56.54
N MET A 640 -5.06 -24.31 56.89
CA MET A 640 -4.33 -24.34 58.15
C MET A 640 -5.21 -24.07 59.39
N GLN A 641 -6.45 -23.58 59.23
CA GLN A 641 -7.42 -23.47 60.34
C GLN A 641 -7.99 -24.83 60.78
N SER A 642 -7.70 -25.90 60.04
CA SER A 642 -8.35 -27.22 60.15
C SER A 642 -7.42 -28.41 59.90
N ARG A 643 -6.12 -28.16 59.66
CA ARG A 643 -5.11 -29.15 59.30
C ARG A 643 -3.76 -28.70 59.84
N GLU A 644 -2.96 -29.62 60.36
CA GLU A 644 -1.54 -29.35 60.65
C GLU A 644 -0.80 -28.99 59.35
N SER A 645 0.21 -28.12 59.44
CA SER A 645 0.77 -27.43 58.28
C SER A 645 2.22 -27.83 57.98
N ASN A 646 2.46 -28.53 56.88
CA ASN A 646 3.81 -28.85 56.42
C ASN A 646 4.40 -27.69 55.60
N LEU A 647 4.79 -26.61 56.29
CA LEU A 647 5.40 -25.44 55.65
C LEU A 647 6.75 -25.76 54.97
N ASP A 648 7.46 -26.80 55.40
CA ASP A 648 8.72 -27.22 54.77
C ASP A 648 8.47 -27.87 53.40
N GLU A 649 7.45 -28.72 53.28
CA GLU A 649 6.96 -29.23 51.98
C GLU A 649 6.46 -28.07 51.11
N PHE A 650 5.66 -27.13 51.66
CA PHE A 650 5.19 -25.97 50.89
C PHE A 650 6.34 -25.16 50.26
N PHE A 651 7.42 -24.89 50.98
CA PHE A 651 8.57 -24.14 50.44
C PHE A 651 9.55 -24.97 49.60
N ALA A 652 9.50 -26.30 49.66
CA ALA A 652 10.26 -27.19 48.78
C ALA A 652 9.72 -27.23 47.34
N HIS A 653 8.44 -26.90 47.13
CA HIS A 653 7.79 -26.84 45.83
C HIS A 653 7.71 -25.39 45.29
N GLU A 654 7.55 -25.22 43.97
CA GLU A 654 7.26 -23.90 43.37
C GLU A 654 5.75 -23.67 43.24
N VAL A 655 5.32 -22.42 43.45
CA VAL A 655 3.92 -21.98 43.38
C VAL A 655 3.35 -21.97 41.95
N GLN A 656 4.21 -22.09 40.94
CA GLN A 656 3.89 -22.02 39.52
C GLN A 656 4.72 -23.08 38.77
N SER A 657 4.28 -23.47 37.56
CA SER A 657 5.01 -24.40 36.68
C SER A 657 6.36 -23.88 36.14
N PHE A 658 6.80 -22.70 36.56
CA PHE A 658 8.13 -22.15 36.32
C PHE A 658 8.59 -21.30 37.52
N PRO A 659 9.86 -21.37 37.94
CA PRO A 659 10.40 -20.59 39.06
C PRO A 659 10.51 -19.08 38.70
N PRO A 660 9.86 -18.16 39.43
CA PRO A 660 9.99 -16.71 39.19
C PRO A 660 11.40 -16.15 39.44
N SER A 661 12.23 -16.91 40.15
CA SER A 661 13.62 -16.62 40.48
C SER A 661 14.61 -16.90 39.34
N LEU A 662 14.20 -17.67 38.32
CA LEU A 662 15.01 -18.06 37.16
C LEU A 662 14.29 -17.85 35.82
N SER A 663 13.01 -17.48 35.80
CA SER A 663 12.24 -17.33 34.55
C SER A 663 11.51 -15.98 34.44
N ASP A 664 11.37 -15.46 33.21
CA ASP A 664 10.35 -14.47 32.87
C ASP A 664 9.23 -15.20 32.15
N PHE A 665 8.25 -15.69 32.92
CA PHE A 665 7.02 -16.35 32.45
C PHE A 665 7.30 -17.55 31.53
N GLY A 666 8.07 -18.51 32.05
CA GLY A 666 8.42 -19.77 31.37
C GLY A 666 9.61 -19.67 30.39
N LYS A 667 10.17 -18.48 30.17
CA LYS A 667 11.40 -18.26 29.38
C LYS A 667 12.60 -18.01 30.31
N LEU A 668 13.82 -18.31 29.84
CA LEU A 668 15.07 -17.99 30.56
C LEU A 668 15.11 -16.51 30.96
N HIS A 669 15.46 -16.22 32.21
CA HIS A 669 15.66 -14.85 32.69
C HIS A 669 17.04 -14.34 32.24
N LEU A 670 17.13 -13.80 31.02
CA LEU A 670 18.41 -13.37 30.42
C LEU A 670 18.96 -12.10 31.08
N THR A 671 20.29 -12.08 31.29
CA THR A 671 20.99 -10.94 31.92
C THR A 671 21.19 -9.77 30.95
N GLY A 672 20.58 -8.62 31.26
CA GLY A 672 20.74 -7.38 30.49
C GLY A 672 22.12 -6.72 30.57
N THR A 673 23.03 -7.21 31.44
CA THR A 673 24.36 -6.62 31.64
C THR A 673 25.47 -7.69 31.78
N LYS A 674 25.59 -8.65 30.85
CA LYS A 674 26.72 -9.63 30.80
C LYS A 674 28.08 -8.98 31.15
N SER A 675 28.38 -7.83 30.54
CA SER A 675 29.63 -7.08 30.67
C SER A 675 29.84 -6.34 32.01
N ASP A 676 28.90 -6.43 32.97
CA ASP A 676 29.18 -6.09 34.38
C ASP A 676 30.18 -7.05 35.03
N LEU A 677 30.34 -8.27 34.49
CA LEU A 677 31.38 -9.19 34.93
C LEU A 677 32.78 -8.65 34.64
N LEU A 678 33.01 -8.01 33.49
CA LEU A 678 34.33 -7.49 33.11
C LEU A 678 34.83 -6.43 34.10
N GLN A 679 33.93 -5.60 34.64
CA GLN A 679 34.23 -4.62 35.69
C GLN A 679 34.62 -5.26 37.05
N CYS A 680 34.48 -6.57 37.21
CA CYS A 680 35.00 -7.33 38.36
C CYS A 680 36.39 -7.94 38.07
N LEU A 681 36.85 -7.86 36.82
CA LEU A 681 38.14 -8.39 36.33
C LEU A 681 39.11 -7.26 35.90
N GLU A 682 38.64 -6.02 35.80
CA GLU A 682 39.45 -4.83 35.49
C GLU A 682 40.37 -4.45 36.66
N GLN A 683 41.67 -4.26 36.37
CA GLN A 683 42.65 -3.72 37.32
C GLN A 683 42.89 -2.21 37.09
N PRO A 684 43.26 -1.45 38.15
CA PRO A 684 43.76 -0.09 38.00
C PRO A 684 45.18 -0.11 37.39
N GLY A 685 45.32 0.43 36.18
CA GLY A 685 46.57 0.45 35.41
C GLY A 685 46.45 -0.38 34.13
N GLN A 686 46.10 0.28 33.03
CA GLN A 686 46.07 -0.37 31.71
C GLN A 686 47.49 -0.46 31.16
N SER A 687 47.92 -1.67 30.79
CA SER A 687 49.07 -1.85 29.89
C SER A 687 48.68 -1.37 28.49
N GLU A 688 49.56 -0.65 27.81
CA GLU A 688 49.30 -0.23 26.44
C GLU A 688 49.37 -1.43 25.47
N PRO A 689 48.42 -1.56 24.52
CA PRO A 689 48.42 -2.63 23.54
C PRO A 689 49.57 -2.47 22.53
N PRO A 690 50.23 -3.55 22.07
CA PRO A 690 51.26 -3.45 21.05
C PRO A 690 50.69 -2.97 19.70
N SER A 691 51.55 -2.35 18.89
CA SER A 691 51.19 -1.79 17.59
C SER A 691 51.13 -2.82 16.45
N ILE A 692 51.80 -3.96 16.62
CA ILE A 692 51.89 -5.06 15.65
C ILE A 692 51.58 -6.37 16.38
N TYR A 693 50.85 -7.27 15.72
CA TYR A 693 50.50 -8.59 16.24
C TYR A 693 50.91 -9.67 15.25
N ASP A 694 51.35 -10.83 15.72
CA ASP A 694 51.60 -11.97 14.82
C ASP A 694 50.31 -12.45 14.15
N CYS A 695 49.20 -12.47 14.91
CA CYS A 695 47.86 -12.83 14.44
C CYS A 695 46.78 -11.86 14.95
N LYS A 696 45.80 -11.56 14.08
CA LYS A 696 44.53 -10.90 14.45
C LYS A 696 43.36 -11.86 14.16
N VAL A 697 42.50 -12.14 15.14
CA VAL A 697 41.28 -12.95 14.99
C VAL A 697 40.05 -12.05 15.13
N LEU A 698 39.19 -12.05 14.11
CA LEU A 698 38.00 -11.20 14.03
C LEU A 698 36.72 -12.03 14.20
N ASP A 699 35.91 -11.64 15.18
CA ASP A 699 34.48 -11.97 15.24
C ASP A 699 33.76 -11.29 14.07
N GLY A 700 33.53 -12.04 12.98
CA GLY A 700 33.03 -11.51 11.72
C GLY A 700 31.65 -10.89 11.86
N ALA A 701 30.76 -11.51 12.66
CA ALA A 701 29.43 -10.98 12.95
C ALA A 701 29.50 -9.60 13.61
N VAL A 702 30.46 -9.39 14.51
CA VAL A 702 30.75 -8.08 15.12
C VAL A 702 31.33 -7.09 14.12
N ILE A 703 32.20 -7.51 13.19
CA ILE A 703 32.72 -6.62 12.13
C ILE A 703 31.56 -6.11 11.25
N VAL A 704 30.67 -7.00 10.81
CA VAL A 704 29.49 -6.68 9.98
C VAL A 704 28.50 -5.76 10.71
N HIS A 705 28.42 -5.85 12.04
CA HIS A 705 27.63 -4.93 12.87
C HIS A 705 28.35 -3.58 13.13
N CYS A 706 29.68 -3.51 13.00
CA CYS A 706 30.46 -2.28 13.21
C CYS A 706 30.59 -1.41 11.95
N LEU A 707 30.50 -1.99 10.74
CA LEU A 707 30.80 -1.29 9.49
C LEU A 707 29.60 -0.45 8.96
N PRO A 708 29.86 0.70 8.32
CA PRO A 708 28.81 1.60 7.86
C PRO A 708 28.25 1.21 6.49
N THR A 709 26.92 1.10 6.39
CA THR A 709 26.21 0.86 5.11
C THR A 709 25.73 2.13 4.40
N VAL A 710 25.96 3.32 4.98
CA VAL A 710 25.32 4.59 4.55
C VAL A 710 25.72 5.08 3.15
N ARG A 711 26.86 4.61 2.60
CA ARG A 711 27.40 5.07 1.30
C ARG A 711 27.28 4.04 0.17
N VAL A 712 26.73 2.86 0.46
CA VAL A 712 26.62 1.73 -0.46
C VAL A 712 25.15 1.40 -0.68
N SER A 713 24.82 0.82 -1.85
CA SER A 713 23.42 0.63 -2.27
C SER A 713 23.01 -0.83 -2.42
N THR A 714 23.97 -1.73 -2.64
CA THR A 714 23.78 -3.16 -2.91
C THR A 714 24.75 -4.02 -2.10
N PHE A 715 24.48 -5.32 -1.97
CA PHE A 715 25.40 -6.22 -1.26
C PHE A 715 26.79 -6.31 -1.94
N ASN A 716 26.89 -6.22 -3.27
CA ASN A 716 28.18 -6.10 -3.98
C ASN A 716 28.97 -4.87 -3.51
N THR A 717 28.37 -3.67 -3.55
CA THR A 717 29.06 -2.44 -3.13
C THR A 717 29.44 -2.48 -1.65
N TYR A 718 28.66 -3.12 -0.78
CA TYR A 718 29.05 -3.34 0.62
C TYR A 718 30.26 -4.28 0.78
N ALA A 719 30.32 -5.38 0.03
CA ALA A 719 31.48 -6.28 0.06
C ALA A 719 32.76 -5.56 -0.43
N ASP A 720 32.64 -4.87 -1.57
CA ASP A 720 33.77 -4.38 -2.35
C ASP A 720 34.30 -3.03 -1.85
N ASP A 721 33.41 -2.09 -1.49
CA ASP A 721 33.79 -0.73 -1.06
C ASP A 721 34.00 -0.60 0.46
N VAL A 722 33.55 -1.58 1.26
CA VAL A 722 33.54 -1.49 2.73
C VAL A 722 34.16 -2.69 3.43
N PHE A 723 33.72 -3.92 3.13
CA PHE A 723 34.14 -5.11 3.90
C PHE A 723 35.57 -5.56 3.54
N ILE A 724 35.87 -5.77 2.26
CA ILE A 724 37.22 -6.18 1.81
C ILE A 724 38.28 -5.12 2.16
N PRO A 725 38.07 -3.80 1.92
CA PRO A 725 39.02 -2.76 2.33
C PRO A 725 39.27 -2.71 3.84
N TYR A 726 38.29 -3.05 4.68
CA TYR A 726 38.50 -3.16 6.13
C TYR A 726 39.43 -4.32 6.47
N LEU A 727 39.25 -5.50 5.86
CA LEU A 727 40.10 -6.67 6.05
C LEU A 727 41.54 -6.41 5.55
N GLN A 728 41.69 -5.81 4.36
CA GLN A 728 42.99 -5.36 3.85
C GLN A 728 43.72 -4.45 4.85
N LYS A 729 43.00 -3.48 5.44
CA LYS A 729 43.58 -2.60 6.47
C LYS A 729 43.99 -3.37 7.73
N GLN A 730 43.20 -4.34 8.19
CA GLN A 730 43.62 -5.17 9.33
C GLN A 730 44.86 -6.01 9.02
N LEU A 731 45.00 -6.49 7.77
CA LEU A 731 46.12 -7.30 7.31
C LEU A 731 47.45 -6.52 7.19
N GLN A 732 47.46 -5.18 7.27
CA GLN A 732 48.68 -4.38 7.21
C GLN A 732 49.62 -4.69 8.40
N ASP A 733 49.13 -4.51 9.63
CA ASP A 733 49.92 -4.61 10.88
C ASP A 733 49.96 -6.02 11.49
N THR A 734 49.77 -7.07 10.69
CA THR A 734 49.85 -8.47 11.14
C THR A 734 50.36 -9.42 10.06
N LYS A 735 50.83 -10.61 10.43
CA LYS A 735 51.21 -11.67 9.47
C LYS A 735 50.03 -12.55 9.08
N ARG A 736 49.08 -12.72 10.01
CA ARG A 736 47.93 -13.62 9.90
C ARG A 736 46.64 -12.91 10.32
N LEU A 737 45.59 -13.05 9.51
CA LEU A 737 44.24 -12.58 9.83
C LEU A 737 43.26 -13.76 9.76
N ASP A 738 42.38 -13.87 10.75
CA ASP A 738 41.36 -14.90 10.82
C ASP A 738 39.98 -14.24 10.93
N VAL A 739 39.01 -14.68 10.12
CA VAL A 739 37.62 -14.18 10.13
C VAL A 739 36.68 -15.32 10.50
N VAL A 740 36.05 -15.21 11.66
CA VAL A 740 35.27 -16.27 12.29
C VAL A 740 33.79 -15.90 12.31
N TRP A 741 32.94 -16.72 11.68
CA TRP A 741 31.48 -16.59 11.70
C TRP A 741 30.83 -17.62 12.63
N ASP A 742 29.64 -17.30 13.13
CA ASP A 742 28.71 -18.30 13.67
C ASP A 742 28.23 -19.24 12.56
N THR A 743 27.98 -20.50 12.92
CA THR A 743 27.21 -21.44 12.12
C THR A 743 25.75 -21.45 12.59
N TYR A 744 24.82 -21.38 11.64
CA TYR A 744 23.39 -21.42 11.89
C TYR A 744 22.90 -22.86 11.63
N ILE A 745 22.88 -23.65 12.71
CA ILE A 745 22.48 -25.07 12.72
C ILE A 745 20.98 -25.15 13.09
N PRO A 746 20.12 -25.80 12.28
CA PRO A 746 18.72 -26.02 12.63
C PRO A 746 18.55 -26.93 13.85
N ASP A 747 17.42 -26.81 14.55
CA ASP A 747 17.07 -27.58 15.75
C ASP A 747 18.07 -27.40 16.92
N SER A 748 18.95 -26.39 16.86
CA SER A 748 19.94 -26.14 17.90
C SER A 748 19.35 -25.48 19.14
N LEU A 749 20.04 -25.65 20.27
CA LEU A 749 19.68 -24.97 21.51
C LEU A 749 19.80 -23.45 21.36
N LYS A 750 20.81 -22.96 20.61
CA LYS A 750 21.04 -21.53 20.36
C LYS A 750 20.03 -20.94 19.37
N GLU A 751 19.54 -21.69 18.38
CA GLU A 751 18.43 -21.26 17.51
C GLU A 751 17.20 -20.88 18.35
N SER A 752 16.83 -21.76 19.28
CA SER A 752 15.70 -21.53 20.20
C SER A 752 15.87 -20.29 21.10
N THR A 753 17.09 -19.82 21.38
CA THR A 753 17.35 -18.60 22.16
C THR A 753 17.49 -17.35 21.29
N ARG A 754 17.93 -17.51 20.03
CA ARG A 754 18.00 -16.45 19.01
C ARG A 754 16.60 -15.94 18.63
N GLU A 755 15.61 -16.81 18.39
CA GLU A 755 14.22 -16.40 18.12
C GLU A 755 13.66 -15.44 19.19
N LYS A 756 14.01 -15.68 20.45
CA LYS A 756 13.50 -14.95 21.62
C LYS A 756 14.04 -13.49 21.67
N ARG A 757 15.03 -13.13 20.83
CA ARG A 757 15.54 -11.76 20.65
C ARG A 757 14.72 -10.91 19.66
N GLY A 758 13.75 -11.52 18.96
CA GLY A 758 12.84 -10.86 18.01
C GLY A 758 13.21 -11.12 16.55
N GLN A 759 12.20 -11.43 15.73
CA GLN A 759 12.35 -11.66 14.30
C GLN A 759 12.60 -10.33 13.56
N GLY A 760 13.62 -10.29 12.71
CA GLY A 760 13.89 -9.17 11.81
C GLY A 760 13.13 -9.30 10.48
N VAL A 761 13.23 -8.30 9.60
CA VAL A 761 12.71 -8.42 8.23
C VAL A 761 13.61 -9.33 7.40
N ARG A 762 13.14 -10.56 7.13
CA ARG A 762 13.75 -11.50 6.19
C ARG A 762 13.84 -10.88 4.78
N ARG A 763 15.04 -10.85 4.20
CA ARG A 763 15.36 -10.31 2.87
C ARG A 763 16.42 -11.18 2.21
N LYS A 764 16.20 -11.56 0.95
CA LYS A 764 17.16 -12.38 0.21
C LYS A 764 18.48 -11.64 0.02
N VAL A 765 19.60 -12.28 0.34
CA VAL A 765 20.93 -11.72 0.02
C VAL A 765 21.34 -12.21 -1.37
N SER A 766 21.58 -11.27 -2.27
CA SER A 766 22.28 -11.50 -3.54
C SER A 766 22.98 -10.22 -3.96
N GLY A 767 24.08 -10.34 -4.71
CA GLY A 767 24.95 -9.23 -5.09
C GLY A 767 24.26 -7.93 -5.56
N PRO A 768 23.32 -7.97 -6.53
CA PRO A 768 22.62 -6.78 -7.01
C PRO A 768 21.46 -6.32 -6.12
N THR A 769 21.04 -7.08 -5.10
CA THR A 769 19.91 -6.72 -4.24
C THR A 769 20.22 -5.48 -3.41
N LYS A 770 19.26 -4.54 -3.33
CA LYS A 770 19.38 -3.31 -2.54
C LYS A 770 19.55 -3.61 -1.05
N LEU A 771 20.48 -2.92 -0.40
CA LEU A 771 20.66 -2.99 1.05
C LEU A 771 19.40 -2.54 1.80
N PRO A 772 19.12 -3.11 2.99
CA PRO A 772 17.97 -2.74 3.80
C PRO A 772 18.23 -1.43 4.55
N GLY A 773 17.31 -0.48 4.45
CA GLY A 773 17.40 0.83 5.12
C GLY A 773 17.46 0.78 6.64
N ASN A 774 17.16 -0.38 7.25
CA ASN A 774 17.43 -0.66 8.66
C ASN A 774 18.32 -1.91 8.79
N TRP A 775 19.63 -1.71 8.65
CA TRP A 775 20.66 -2.75 8.76
C TRP A 775 20.57 -3.56 10.07
N MET A 776 20.29 -2.88 11.18
CA MET A 776 20.23 -3.49 12.51
C MET A 776 19.02 -4.41 12.69
N ASP A 777 17.93 -4.18 11.96
CA ASP A 777 16.76 -5.07 11.97
C ASP A 777 16.90 -6.23 10.99
N PHE A 778 17.50 -6.00 9.82
CA PHE A 778 17.91 -7.06 8.90
C PHE A 778 18.85 -8.08 9.58
N LEU A 779 19.84 -7.62 10.34
CA LEU A 779 20.77 -8.49 11.08
C LEU A 779 20.13 -9.23 12.28
N ARG A 780 18.85 -9.04 12.61
CA ARG A 780 18.17 -9.87 13.64
C ARG A 780 17.76 -11.23 13.12
N ASP A 781 17.43 -11.32 11.84
CA ASP A 781 17.03 -12.58 11.22
C ASP A 781 18.25 -13.50 11.00
N PRO A 782 18.17 -14.79 11.38
CA PRO A 782 19.30 -15.71 11.28
C PRO A 782 19.60 -16.15 9.83
N ILE A 783 18.59 -16.19 8.95
CA ILE A 783 18.76 -16.61 7.56
C ILE A 783 19.44 -15.48 6.78
N ASN A 784 19.04 -14.23 7.00
CA ASN A 784 19.73 -13.03 6.51
C ASN A 784 21.21 -13.01 6.88
N LYS A 785 21.54 -13.34 8.15
CA LYS A 785 22.93 -13.45 8.59
C LYS A 785 23.68 -14.55 7.86
N LYS A 786 23.09 -15.75 7.77
CA LYS A 786 23.70 -16.90 7.09
C LYS A 786 24.00 -16.57 5.62
N GLU A 787 22.99 -16.15 4.85
CA GLU A 787 23.17 -15.78 3.44
C GLU A 787 24.18 -14.64 3.26
N LEU A 788 24.27 -13.69 4.20
CA LEU A 788 25.28 -12.63 4.17
C LEU A 788 26.69 -13.15 4.48
N PHE A 789 26.87 -14.04 5.46
CA PHE A 789 28.18 -14.59 5.81
C PHE A 789 28.70 -15.54 4.73
N ASP A 790 27.80 -16.33 4.12
CA ASP A 790 28.10 -17.16 2.96
C ASP A 790 28.55 -16.26 1.78
N PHE A 791 27.76 -15.23 1.42
CA PHE A 791 28.09 -14.28 0.34
C PHE A 791 29.38 -13.49 0.58
N LEU A 792 29.60 -12.96 1.79
CA LEU A 792 30.83 -12.24 2.14
C LEU A 792 32.05 -13.15 2.13
N THR A 793 31.88 -14.43 2.48
CA THR A 793 32.96 -15.41 2.34
C THR A 793 33.31 -15.61 0.87
N SER A 794 32.35 -15.92 -0.01
CA SER A 794 32.64 -16.07 -1.45
C SER A 794 33.33 -14.84 -2.06
N ARG A 795 32.94 -13.62 -1.67
CA ARG A 795 33.64 -12.39 -2.10
C ARG A 795 35.07 -12.26 -1.55
N ILE A 796 35.41 -12.88 -0.41
CA ILE A 796 36.80 -13.02 0.06
C ILE A 796 37.56 -14.05 -0.80
N GLU A 797 36.95 -15.18 -1.15
CA GLU A 797 37.59 -16.24 -1.95
C GLU A 797 37.89 -15.79 -3.39
N GLU A 798 37.02 -14.96 -3.96
CA GLU A 798 37.19 -14.31 -5.27
C GLU A 798 38.24 -13.17 -5.26
N PHE A 799 38.75 -12.76 -4.09
CA PHE A 799 39.68 -11.63 -3.97
C PHE A 799 41.15 -12.09 -3.94
N SER A 800 42.02 -11.33 -4.62
CA SER A 800 43.46 -11.63 -4.70
C SER A 800 44.23 -11.09 -3.49
N TRP A 801 44.54 -11.96 -2.53
CA TRP A 801 45.26 -11.62 -1.30
C TRP A 801 46.80 -11.70 -1.46
N PRO A 802 47.58 -10.87 -0.73
CA PRO A 802 49.04 -10.91 -0.82
C PRO A 802 49.62 -12.26 -0.36
N PRO A 803 50.47 -12.95 -1.17
CA PRO A 803 50.96 -14.29 -0.85
C PRO A 803 51.96 -14.34 0.33
N THR A 804 52.32 -13.20 0.89
CA THR A 804 53.18 -13.05 2.08
C THR A 804 52.38 -12.89 3.39
N LYS A 805 51.06 -13.03 3.33
CA LYS A 805 50.12 -12.80 4.43
C LYS A 805 49.12 -13.95 4.50
N ALA A 806 48.96 -14.56 5.67
CA ALA A 806 47.96 -15.60 5.87
C ALA A 806 46.57 -14.98 6.11
N LEU A 807 45.55 -15.49 5.42
CA LEU A 807 44.14 -15.19 5.70
C LEU A 807 43.37 -16.50 5.83
N HIS A 808 42.64 -16.66 6.93
CA HIS A 808 41.72 -17.77 7.14
C HIS A 808 40.29 -17.23 7.32
N VAL A 809 39.31 -17.82 6.63
CA VAL A 809 37.89 -17.47 6.80
C VAL A 809 37.07 -18.75 6.93
N THR A 810 36.19 -18.78 7.93
CA THR A 810 35.30 -19.93 8.14
C THR A 810 34.12 -19.88 7.18
N SER A 811 33.55 -21.02 6.77
CA SER A 811 32.26 -21.09 6.07
C SER A 811 31.52 -22.37 6.45
N GLY A 812 30.39 -22.25 7.16
CA GLY A 812 29.78 -23.39 7.83
C GLY A 812 30.79 -24.07 8.78
N GLN A 813 31.16 -25.32 8.49
CA GLN A 813 32.22 -26.05 9.20
C GLN A 813 33.61 -25.99 8.52
N ALA A 814 33.70 -25.47 7.28
CA ALA A 814 34.95 -25.38 6.53
C ALA A 814 35.78 -24.14 6.92
N VAL A 815 37.08 -24.15 6.59
CA VAL A 815 38.00 -23.01 6.79
C VAL A 815 38.84 -22.77 5.53
N SER A 816 38.41 -21.83 4.69
CA SER A 816 39.15 -21.42 3.50
C SER A 816 40.40 -20.64 3.90
N SER A 817 41.56 -21.03 3.34
CA SER A 817 42.88 -20.58 3.79
C SER A 817 43.72 -20.08 2.62
N PHE A 818 44.23 -18.85 2.72
CA PHE A 818 44.95 -18.13 1.67
C PHE A 818 46.32 -17.66 2.17
N GLY A 819 47.33 -17.63 1.29
CA GLY A 819 48.66 -17.10 1.61
C GLY A 819 49.42 -17.83 2.72
N SER A 820 49.07 -19.08 3.01
CA SER A 820 49.69 -19.93 4.04
C SER A 820 49.94 -21.34 3.50
N SER A 821 51.04 -21.96 3.91
CA SER A 821 51.32 -23.40 3.72
C SER A 821 50.69 -24.28 4.79
N SER A 822 50.23 -23.69 5.91
CA SER A 822 49.45 -24.40 6.94
C SER A 822 47.96 -24.22 6.66
N MET A 823 47.32 -25.30 6.20
CA MET A 823 45.86 -25.37 6.04
C MET A 823 45.22 -25.73 7.38
N MET A 824 44.15 -25.03 7.73
CA MET A 824 43.44 -25.25 8.99
C MET A 824 42.29 -26.25 8.79
N ASN A 825 42.14 -27.19 9.72
CA ASN A 825 41.11 -28.24 9.65
C ASN A 825 39.68 -27.70 9.83
N CYS A 826 38.71 -28.41 9.26
CA CYS A 826 37.28 -28.14 9.45
C CYS A 826 36.87 -28.29 10.92
N CYS A 827 35.98 -27.41 11.39
CA CYS A 827 35.63 -27.21 12.79
C CYS A 827 34.10 -27.31 12.99
N ASN A 828 33.64 -28.09 13.98
CA ASN A 828 32.20 -28.36 14.16
C ASN A 828 31.46 -27.39 15.11
N HIS A 829 32.18 -26.45 15.75
CA HIS A 829 31.62 -25.51 16.72
C HIS A 829 30.47 -24.68 16.13
N GLU A 830 29.37 -24.50 16.87
CA GLU A 830 28.23 -23.69 16.41
C GLU A 830 28.51 -22.18 16.44
N GLU A 831 29.16 -21.66 17.47
CA GLU A 831 29.28 -20.20 17.70
C GLU A 831 30.72 -19.69 17.57
N ALA A 832 30.85 -18.42 17.18
CA ALA A 832 32.14 -17.76 17.08
C ALA A 832 32.87 -17.69 18.43
N ASP A 833 32.17 -17.72 19.57
CA ASP A 833 32.75 -17.56 20.91
C ASP A 833 33.81 -18.62 21.25
N THR A 834 33.47 -19.88 21.01
CA THR A 834 34.34 -21.04 21.17
C THR A 834 35.22 -21.26 19.94
N ARG A 835 34.70 -21.01 18.73
CA ARG A 835 35.46 -21.20 17.49
C ARG A 835 36.70 -20.29 17.40
N ILE A 836 36.60 -19.06 17.92
CA ILE A 836 37.75 -18.14 18.06
C ILE A 836 38.92 -18.80 18.81
N VAL A 837 38.66 -19.62 19.82
CA VAL A 837 39.71 -20.33 20.59
C VAL A 837 40.51 -21.27 19.68
N VAL A 838 39.84 -21.98 18.78
CA VAL A 838 40.49 -22.89 17.82
C VAL A 838 41.44 -22.13 16.88
N HIS A 839 41.02 -20.94 16.41
CA HIS A 839 41.87 -20.07 15.59
C HIS A 839 43.06 -19.51 16.38
N VAL A 840 42.86 -19.10 17.64
CA VAL A 840 43.93 -18.66 18.55
C VAL A 840 44.93 -19.78 18.81
N GLN A 841 44.46 -20.97 19.19
CA GLN A 841 45.28 -22.15 19.43
C GLN A 841 46.12 -22.51 18.20
N HIS A 842 45.49 -22.65 17.03
CA HIS A 842 46.20 -22.96 15.78
C HIS A 842 47.26 -21.90 15.45
N ALA A 843 47.04 -20.62 15.75
CA ALA A 843 48.04 -19.57 15.56
C ALA A 843 49.24 -19.73 16.52
N LEU A 844 49.01 -20.05 17.80
CA LEU A 844 50.05 -20.28 18.80
C LEU A 844 50.90 -21.52 18.50
N GLU A 845 50.26 -22.62 18.07
CA GLU A 845 50.91 -23.85 17.59
C GLU A 845 51.83 -23.58 16.39
N HIS A 846 51.42 -22.67 15.51
CA HIS A 846 52.23 -22.21 14.36
C HIS A 846 53.17 -21.03 14.70
N GLY A 847 53.47 -20.81 15.98
CA GLY A 847 54.54 -19.92 16.45
C GLY A 847 54.19 -18.44 16.56
N ALA A 848 52.91 -18.05 16.46
CA ALA A 848 52.48 -16.72 16.86
C ALA A 848 52.71 -16.52 18.37
N LYS A 849 53.12 -15.32 18.79
CA LYS A 849 53.28 -14.97 20.20
C LYS A 849 52.26 -13.93 20.64
N THR A 850 52.09 -12.90 19.81
CA THR A 850 51.12 -11.81 20.05
C THR A 850 49.84 -12.05 19.25
N VAL A 851 48.69 -12.13 19.94
CA VAL A 851 47.38 -12.40 19.31
C VAL A 851 46.35 -11.37 19.75
N LEU A 852 45.68 -10.73 18.78
CA LEU A 852 44.57 -9.80 19.03
C LEU A 852 43.24 -10.41 18.62
N VAL A 853 42.33 -10.60 19.57
CA VAL A 853 40.94 -10.97 19.31
C VAL A 853 40.06 -9.71 19.26
N ARG A 854 39.21 -9.57 18.23
CA ARG A 854 38.26 -8.45 18.09
C ARG A 854 36.83 -8.97 18.19
N THR A 855 36.09 -8.58 19.24
CA THR A 855 34.70 -8.99 19.51
C THR A 855 33.94 -7.95 20.36
N VAL A 856 32.65 -8.18 20.64
CA VAL A 856 31.91 -7.51 21.73
C VAL A 856 31.20 -8.48 22.69
N ASP A 857 31.24 -9.80 22.50
CA ASP A 857 30.65 -10.70 23.48
C ASP A 857 31.61 -10.92 24.68
N THR A 858 31.02 -10.90 25.87
CA THR A 858 31.72 -11.15 27.13
C THR A 858 32.15 -12.61 27.24
N ASP A 859 31.40 -13.51 26.58
CA ASP A 859 31.59 -14.95 26.68
C ASP A 859 32.96 -15.36 26.10
N VAL A 860 33.42 -14.73 25.00
CA VAL A 860 34.78 -14.89 24.43
C VAL A 860 35.87 -14.63 25.48
N ILE A 861 35.78 -13.52 26.23
CA ILE A 861 36.79 -13.16 27.25
C ILE A 861 36.78 -14.18 28.39
N VAL A 862 35.59 -14.64 28.79
CA VAL A 862 35.43 -15.66 29.84
C VAL A 862 36.08 -16.99 29.42
N ILE A 863 35.85 -17.44 28.18
CA ILE A 863 36.45 -18.68 27.65
C ILE A 863 37.98 -18.55 27.57
N LEU A 864 38.49 -17.43 27.02
CA LEU A 864 39.94 -17.19 26.90
C LEU A 864 40.62 -17.16 28.27
N VAL A 865 40.03 -16.53 29.30
CA VAL A 865 40.57 -16.57 30.68
C VAL A 865 40.54 -17.99 31.27
N GLY A 866 39.47 -18.75 31.00
CA GLY A 866 39.34 -20.13 31.47
C GLY A 866 40.42 -21.07 30.93
N LEU A 867 40.74 -20.95 29.64
CA LEU A 867 41.66 -21.82 28.90
C LEU A 867 43.09 -21.25 28.77
N PHE A 868 43.35 -20.02 29.22
CA PHE A 868 44.64 -19.34 29.10
C PHE A 868 45.83 -20.17 29.61
N HIS A 869 45.64 -20.90 30.70
CA HIS A 869 46.68 -21.72 31.31
C HIS A 869 47.02 -22.97 30.48
N ASP A 870 46.10 -23.42 29.62
CA ASP A 870 46.34 -24.53 28.69
C ASP A 870 46.97 -24.02 27.38
N LEU A 871 46.55 -22.84 26.91
CA LEU A 871 47.19 -22.15 25.77
C LEU A 871 48.66 -21.77 26.07
N LEU A 872 48.97 -21.42 27.32
CA LEU A 872 50.36 -21.17 27.77
C LEU A 872 51.27 -22.41 27.66
N VAL A 873 50.74 -23.63 27.75
CA VAL A 873 51.52 -24.87 27.59
C VAL A 873 51.96 -25.05 26.14
N LEU A 874 51.13 -24.63 25.18
CA LEU A 874 51.44 -24.70 23.75
C LEU A 874 52.49 -23.65 23.33
N GLN A 875 52.43 -22.46 23.94
CA GLN A 875 53.35 -21.36 23.65
C GLN A 875 53.64 -20.54 24.92
N PRO A 876 54.78 -20.75 25.61
CA PRO A 876 55.11 -20.04 26.85
C PRO A 876 55.29 -18.52 26.72
N LEU A 877 55.44 -18.01 25.49
CA LEU A 877 55.52 -16.58 25.17
C LEU A 877 54.20 -15.99 24.65
N THR A 878 53.07 -16.66 24.90
CA THR A 878 51.71 -16.21 24.53
C THR A 878 51.36 -14.88 25.17
N ASP A 879 50.88 -13.93 24.37
CA ASP A 879 50.45 -12.59 24.78
C ASP A 879 49.11 -12.25 24.09
N ILE A 880 47.99 -12.42 24.82
CA ILE A 880 46.63 -12.35 24.26
C ILE A 880 45.92 -11.06 24.67
N TRP A 881 45.50 -10.30 23.65
CA TRP A 881 44.76 -9.06 23.77
C TRP A 881 43.35 -9.20 23.19
N VAL A 882 42.38 -8.51 23.79
CA VAL A 882 41.00 -8.45 23.27
C VAL A 882 40.57 -7.00 23.06
N ALA A 883 40.40 -6.63 21.79
CA ALA A 883 39.78 -5.38 21.35
C ALA A 883 38.25 -5.49 21.53
N PHE A 884 37.75 -5.01 22.66
CA PHE A 884 36.38 -5.24 23.10
C PHE A 884 35.48 -4.00 22.96
N GLY A 885 34.21 -4.21 22.59
CA GLY A 885 33.17 -3.18 22.63
C GLY A 885 33.06 -2.31 21.37
N MET A 886 32.36 -1.18 21.48
CA MET A 886 32.08 -0.24 20.38
C MET A 886 32.04 1.21 20.87
N GLY A 887 32.44 2.16 20.01
CA GLY A 887 32.38 3.60 20.28
C GLY A 887 33.03 3.98 21.62
N ARG A 888 32.34 4.80 22.42
CA ARG A 888 32.81 5.22 23.76
C ARG A 888 32.99 4.08 24.79
N LYS A 889 32.60 2.84 24.47
CA LYS A 889 32.84 1.65 25.32
C LYS A 889 33.99 0.77 24.81
N TYR A 890 34.58 1.10 23.66
CA TYR A 890 35.71 0.37 23.08
C TYR A 890 36.94 0.46 24.01
N ARG A 891 37.54 -0.68 24.34
CA ARG A 891 38.78 -0.77 25.14
C ARG A 891 39.55 -2.04 24.81
N PHE A 892 40.81 -2.11 25.21
CA PHE A 892 41.60 -3.32 25.16
C PHE A 892 41.62 -4.00 26.54
N TYR A 893 41.48 -5.33 26.56
CA TYR A 893 41.78 -6.17 27.72
C TYR A 893 43.01 -7.02 27.43
N HIS A 894 43.86 -7.22 28.43
CA HIS A 894 45.04 -8.06 28.35
C HIS A 894 44.83 -9.32 29.20
N ILE A 895 44.58 -10.46 28.53
CA ILE A 895 44.15 -11.70 29.19
C ILE A 895 45.19 -12.19 30.20
N ASN A 896 46.48 -12.10 29.86
CA ASN A 896 47.56 -12.52 30.74
C ASN A 896 47.52 -11.80 32.10
N ASN A 897 47.26 -10.49 32.12
CA ASN A 897 47.16 -9.72 33.36
C ASN A 897 45.89 -10.06 34.16
N MET A 898 44.78 -10.34 33.49
CA MET A 898 43.55 -10.82 34.14
C MET A 898 43.79 -12.17 34.82
N CYS A 899 44.41 -13.13 34.12
CA CYS A 899 44.75 -14.44 34.66
C CYS A 899 45.76 -14.35 35.82
N ARG A 900 46.80 -13.51 35.71
CA ARG A 900 47.74 -13.19 36.81
C ARG A 900 47.02 -12.62 38.03
N SER A 901 46.00 -11.78 37.84
CA SER A 901 45.21 -11.19 38.93
C SER A 901 44.28 -12.16 39.63
N LEU A 902 43.76 -13.16 38.91
CA LEU A 902 42.83 -14.16 39.43
C LEU A 902 43.55 -15.37 40.06
N GLY A 903 44.75 -15.68 39.57
CA GLY A 903 45.40 -16.96 39.77
C GLY A 903 44.74 -18.07 38.95
N GLU A 904 45.45 -19.19 38.76
CA GLU A 904 44.96 -20.31 37.95
C GLU A 904 43.59 -20.85 38.40
N PRO A 905 43.31 -21.07 39.71
CA PRO A 905 42.02 -21.63 40.13
C PRO A 905 40.82 -20.75 39.78
N LYS A 906 40.88 -19.44 40.05
CA LYS A 906 39.74 -18.55 39.74
C LYS A 906 39.66 -18.20 38.26
N SER A 907 40.76 -18.29 37.50
CA SER A 907 40.74 -18.24 36.04
C SER A 907 39.98 -19.43 35.46
N ARG A 908 40.38 -20.67 35.80
CA ARG A 908 39.74 -21.91 35.32
C ARG A 908 38.29 -22.07 35.78
N ALA A 909 37.93 -21.54 36.95
CA ALA A 909 36.55 -21.52 37.44
C ALA A 909 35.62 -20.56 36.67
N LEU A 910 36.16 -19.56 35.97
CA LEU A 910 35.38 -18.43 35.43
C LEU A 910 34.27 -18.85 34.42
N PRO A 911 34.48 -19.79 33.47
CA PRO A 911 33.42 -20.24 32.58
C PRO A 911 32.23 -20.88 33.32
N MET A 912 32.51 -21.75 34.30
CA MET A 912 31.47 -22.40 35.09
C MET A 912 30.73 -21.40 35.98
N PHE A 913 31.44 -20.47 36.63
CA PHE A 913 30.82 -19.37 37.37
C PHE A 913 29.92 -18.49 36.47
N HIS A 914 30.36 -18.19 35.25
CA HIS A 914 29.62 -17.35 34.31
C HIS A 914 28.35 -18.06 33.80
N ALA A 915 28.43 -19.36 33.49
CA ALA A 915 27.27 -20.17 33.14
C ALA A 915 26.28 -20.30 34.32
N TYR A 916 26.78 -20.56 35.54
CA TYR A 916 25.97 -20.63 36.77
C TYR A 916 25.23 -19.32 37.06
N SER A 917 25.88 -18.17 36.83
CA SER A 917 25.30 -16.83 37.08
C SER A 917 24.53 -16.23 35.88
N GLY A 918 24.19 -17.04 34.88
CA GLY A 918 23.35 -16.67 33.74
C GLY A 918 24.12 -16.17 32.51
N CYS A 919 23.90 -16.79 31.35
CA CYS A 919 24.41 -16.35 30.05
C CYS A 919 23.28 -16.37 29.00
N ASP A 920 23.54 -16.78 27.75
CA ASP A 920 22.52 -16.87 26.70
C ASP A 920 21.70 -18.17 26.71
N THR A 921 22.17 -19.19 27.44
CA THR A 921 21.56 -20.52 27.53
C THR A 921 21.19 -20.90 28.96
N THR A 922 21.54 -20.07 29.94
CA THR A 922 21.26 -20.27 31.36
C THR A 922 20.64 -19.01 31.95
N SER A 923 19.83 -19.17 32.99
CA SER A 923 19.13 -18.03 33.59
C SER A 923 20.03 -17.23 34.54
N ALA A 924 19.94 -15.91 34.50
CA ALA A 924 20.37 -15.11 35.63
C ALA A 924 19.34 -15.23 36.76
N PHE A 925 19.81 -15.20 38.00
CA PHE A 925 18.94 -15.16 39.17
C PHE A 925 18.22 -13.80 39.22
N ASN A 926 16.90 -13.81 39.33
CA ASN A 926 16.06 -12.61 39.27
C ASN A 926 16.44 -11.62 40.38
N GLY A 927 16.68 -10.36 40.02
CA GLY A 927 17.18 -9.32 40.93
C GLY A 927 18.64 -9.47 41.39
N LYS A 928 19.41 -10.43 40.86
CA LYS A 928 20.79 -10.74 41.28
C LYS A 928 21.78 -10.67 40.09
N GLY A 929 22.17 -9.47 39.69
CA GLY A 929 23.14 -9.25 38.61
C GLY A 929 24.56 -9.78 38.90
N LYS A 930 25.40 -9.90 37.86
CA LYS A 930 26.75 -10.52 37.89
C LYS A 930 27.64 -10.08 39.07
N LYS A 931 27.68 -8.78 39.37
CA LYS A 931 28.43 -8.21 40.51
C LYS A 931 27.99 -8.76 41.88
N SER A 932 26.74 -9.20 42.03
CA SER A 932 26.23 -9.83 43.26
C SER A 932 26.68 -11.30 43.36
N ALA A 933 26.62 -12.04 42.25
CA ALA A 933 27.17 -13.40 42.17
C ALA A 933 28.69 -13.40 42.46
N TRP A 934 29.43 -12.42 41.92
CA TRP A 934 30.86 -12.25 42.18
C TRP A 934 31.16 -12.04 43.67
N ARG A 935 30.41 -11.15 44.34
CA ARG A 935 30.56 -10.89 45.78
C ARG A 935 30.14 -12.06 46.68
N ALA A 936 29.26 -12.95 46.19
CA ALA A 936 28.90 -14.19 46.87
C ALA A 936 30.02 -15.23 46.74
N TRP A 937 30.61 -15.39 45.55
CA TRP A 937 31.78 -16.26 45.34
C TRP A 937 33.02 -15.76 46.12
N GLN A 938 33.28 -14.45 46.14
CA GLN A 938 34.29 -13.83 47.00
C GLN A 938 34.01 -13.97 48.52
N ALA A 939 32.87 -14.54 48.92
CA ALA A 939 32.52 -14.82 50.32
C ALA A 939 32.52 -16.32 50.65
N TYR A 940 32.80 -17.19 49.68
CA TYR A 940 32.72 -18.64 49.83
C TYR A 940 33.70 -19.34 48.87
N ASP A 941 34.95 -19.46 49.30
CA ASP A 941 36.05 -19.91 48.44
C ASP A 941 35.96 -21.38 48.01
N ASP A 942 35.29 -22.26 48.78
CA ASP A 942 34.93 -23.64 48.44
C ASP A 942 34.26 -23.80 47.05
N ALA A 943 33.51 -22.78 46.62
CA ALA A 943 32.90 -22.77 45.30
C ALA A 943 33.96 -22.74 44.18
N THR A 944 35.16 -22.19 44.44
CA THR A 944 36.27 -22.15 43.49
C THR A 944 36.72 -23.56 43.10
N GLU A 945 36.99 -24.43 44.07
CA GLU A 945 37.36 -25.83 43.82
C GLU A 945 36.26 -26.56 43.05
N THR A 946 35.02 -26.30 43.43
CA THR A 946 33.82 -26.91 42.81
C THR A 946 33.68 -26.50 41.35
N PHE A 947 33.87 -25.22 41.03
CA PHE A 947 33.87 -24.71 39.66
C PHE A 947 35.08 -25.21 38.85
N VAL A 948 36.27 -25.32 39.43
CA VAL A 948 37.45 -25.92 38.77
C VAL A 948 37.22 -27.40 38.48
N TYR A 949 36.63 -28.15 39.41
CA TYR A 949 36.30 -29.56 39.23
C TYR A 949 35.32 -29.75 38.06
N LEU A 950 34.22 -28.98 38.03
CA LEU A 950 33.22 -29.05 36.96
C LEU A 950 33.76 -28.55 35.60
N ALA A 951 34.67 -27.58 35.59
CA ALA A 951 35.35 -27.13 34.37
C ALA A 951 36.34 -28.19 33.81
N LYS A 952 36.96 -29.00 34.68
CA LYS A 952 37.85 -30.11 34.28
C LYS A 952 37.10 -31.39 33.89
N HIS A 953 35.85 -31.56 34.34
CA HIS A 953 34.98 -32.69 34.03
C HIS A 953 33.74 -32.17 33.29
N PRO A 954 33.89 -31.76 32.00
CA PRO A 954 32.79 -31.21 31.23
C PRO A 954 31.64 -32.21 31.13
N PHE A 955 30.41 -31.72 31.20
CA PHE A 955 29.19 -32.53 31.16
C PHE A 955 29.01 -33.55 32.31
N GLN A 956 29.76 -33.42 33.41
CA GLN A 956 29.59 -34.26 34.60
C GLN A 956 28.12 -34.28 35.10
N PRO A 957 27.48 -35.46 35.23
CA PRO A 957 26.14 -35.57 35.80
C PRO A 957 26.05 -35.03 37.23
N LEU A 958 24.89 -34.47 37.57
CA LEU A 958 24.61 -33.83 38.86
C LEU A 958 23.26 -34.29 39.43
N ASP A 959 23.23 -34.51 40.73
CA ASP A 959 22.07 -34.86 41.56
C ASP A 959 22.06 -33.97 42.83
N VAL A 960 21.21 -34.27 43.82
CA VAL A 960 21.07 -33.47 45.06
C VAL A 960 22.08 -33.90 46.14
N ASP A 961 22.50 -35.16 46.12
CA ASP A 961 23.33 -35.76 47.17
C ASP A 961 24.83 -35.55 46.92
N CYS A 962 25.22 -35.18 45.70
CA CYS A 962 26.63 -34.98 45.36
C CYS A 962 27.23 -33.71 46.02
N PRO A 963 28.49 -33.77 46.51
CA PRO A 963 29.12 -32.63 47.18
C PRO A 963 29.21 -31.35 46.34
N GLN A 964 29.28 -31.50 45.00
CA GLN A 964 29.34 -30.39 44.06
C GLN A 964 28.02 -29.59 44.04
N PHE A 965 26.86 -30.27 44.06
CA PHE A 965 25.57 -29.60 44.14
C PHE A 965 25.43 -28.89 45.50
N GLN A 966 25.73 -29.58 46.60
CA GLN A 966 25.59 -29.03 47.96
C GLN A 966 26.44 -27.76 48.17
N LYS A 967 27.70 -27.74 47.70
CA LYS A 967 28.54 -26.53 47.73
C LYS A 967 27.94 -25.38 46.90
N LEU A 968 27.31 -25.67 45.75
CA LEU A 968 26.68 -24.64 44.91
C LEU A 968 25.27 -24.23 45.40
N GLU A 969 24.55 -25.08 46.12
CA GLU A 969 23.33 -24.75 46.84
C GLU A 969 23.66 -23.75 47.96
N ARG A 970 24.72 -24.01 48.73
CA ARG A 970 25.26 -23.08 49.73
C ARG A 970 25.68 -21.74 49.12
N LEU A 971 26.33 -21.74 47.95
CA LEU A 971 26.61 -20.50 47.20
C LEU A 971 25.32 -19.76 46.78
N THR A 972 24.26 -20.49 46.45
CA THR A 972 22.94 -19.91 46.11
C THR A 972 22.29 -19.27 47.34
N VAL A 973 22.40 -19.88 48.53
CA VAL A 973 21.97 -19.27 49.80
C VAL A 973 22.70 -17.94 50.02
N ILE A 974 24.04 -17.96 49.93
CA ILE A 974 24.92 -16.78 50.15
C ILE A 974 24.63 -15.66 49.13
N LEU A 975 24.22 -16.00 47.90
CA LEU A 975 23.76 -15.02 46.91
C LEU A 975 22.46 -14.32 47.31
N TYR A 976 21.55 -15.00 48.01
CA TYR A 976 20.26 -14.44 48.42
C TYR A 976 20.30 -13.71 49.76
N ASP A 977 21.14 -14.17 50.68
CA ASP A 977 21.59 -13.51 51.90
C ASP A 977 22.97 -14.04 52.31
N LYS A 978 23.96 -13.14 52.38
CA LYS A 978 25.36 -13.46 52.69
C LYS A 978 25.59 -13.88 54.16
N SER A 979 24.65 -13.59 55.05
CA SER A 979 24.79 -13.83 56.50
C SER A 979 24.18 -15.15 56.99
N SER A 980 23.29 -15.78 56.21
CA SER A 980 22.61 -17.01 56.62
C SER A 980 23.59 -18.16 56.91
N PRO A 981 23.38 -18.94 57.99
CA PRO A 981 24.12 -20.17 58.25
C PRO A 981 23.58 -21.40 57.48
N LEU A 982 22.45 -21.27 56.76
CA LEU A 982 21.75 -22.43 56.19
C LEU A 982 22.45 -23.02 54.95
N ASN A 983 22.47 -24.35 54.85
CA ASN A 983 22.99 -25.05 53.69
C ASN A 983 21.91 -25.29 52.61
N SER A 984 20.65 -25.52 53.01
CA SER A 984 19.56 -25.76 52.06
C SER A 984 18.87 -24.47 51.60
N ILE A 985 18.64 -24.38 50.29
CA ILE A 985 17.92 -23.28 49.66
C ILE A 985 16.41 -23.34 49.97
N ASN A 986 15.85 -24.53 50.17
CA ASN A 986 14.43 -24.69 50.57
C ASN A 986 14.19 -24.15 51.98
N GLN A 987 15.11 -24.43 52.92
CA GLN A 987 15.07 -23.84 54.26
C GLN A 987 15.21 -22.31 54.20
N LYS A 988 16.11 -21.78 53.33
CA LYS A 988 16.23 -20.33 53.15
C LYS A 988 15.01 -19.70 52.46
N ARG A 989 14.29 -20.39 51.56
CA ARG A 989 13.00 -19.92 51.01
C ARG A 989 11.99 -19.68 52.13
N LYS A 990 11.84 -20.66 53.04
CA LYS A 990 10.97 -20.56 54.22
C LYS A 990 11.39 -19.42 55.16
N GLU A 991 12.69 -19.31 55.49
CA GLU A 991 13.22 -18.24 56.34
C GLU A 991 12.96 -16.84 55.73
N LEU A 992 13.29 -16.65 54.45
CA LEU A 992 13.11 -15.37 53.74
C LEU A 992 11.65 -14.94 53.60
N PHE A 993 10.72 -15.89 53.49
CA PHE A 993 9.30 -15.59 53.47
C PHE A 993 8.78 -15.27 54.89
N CYS A 994 9.02 -16.17 55.85
CA CYS A 994 8.41 -16.11 57.18
C CYS A 994 9.03 -15.05 58.10
N GLN A 995 10.34 -14.75 57.97
CA GLN A 995 11.06 -13.84 58.87
C GLN A 995 11.37 -12.49 58.22
N GLU A 996 11.76 -12.48 56.94
CA GLU A 996 12.07 -11.24 56.21
C GLU A 996 10.88 -10.67 55.40
N ASN A 997 9.71 -11.32 55.40
CA ASN A 997 8.51 -10.90 54.64
C ASN A 997 8.80 -10.64 53.15
N ARG A 998 9.70 -11.43 52.53
CA ARG A 998 10.02 -11.28 51.10
C ARG A 998 8.90 -11.86 50.23
N MET A 999 8.42 -11.06 49.28
CA MET A 999 7.49 -11.51 48.23
C MET A 999 8.02 -12.76 47.51
N MET A 1000 7.13 -13.70 47.19
CA MET A 1000 7.45 -14.96 46.47
C MET A 1000 8.35 -14.77 45.24
N GLU A 1001 8.12 -13.72 44.45
CA GLU A 1001 8.87 -13.41 43.23
C GLU A 1001 10.34 -13.01 43.48
N LYS A 1002 10.73 -12.81 44.75
CA LYS A 1002 12.08 -12.43 45.21
C LYS A 1002 12.76 -13.50 46.07
N LEU A 1003 12.14 -14.66 46.23
CA LEU A 1003 12.76 -15.83 46.88
C LEU A 1003 13.77 -16.49 45.92
N PRO A 1004 14.74 -17.26 46.43
CA PRO A 1004 15.56 -18.14 45.59
C PRO A 1004 14.74 -19.29 45.00
N PRO A 1005 15.23 -19.97 43.93
CA PRO A 1005 14.60 -21.18 43.41
C PRO A 1005 14.52 -22.31 44.45
N THR A 1006 13.60 -23.24 44.28
CA THR A 1006 13.63 -24.54 44.99
C THR A 1006 14.89 -25.32 44.64
N GLN A 1007 15.25 -26.29 45.48
CA GLN A 1007 16.37 -27.20 45.26
C GLN A 1007 16.27 -27.95 43.91
N ASP A 1008 15.07 -28.40 43.50
CA ASP A 1008 14.83 -29.04 42.19
C ASP A 1008 15.01 -28.04 41.02
N ALA A 1009 14.37 -26.87 41.08
CA ALA A 1009 14.52 -25.83 40.05
C ALA A 1009 15.98 -25.36 39.92
N LEU A 1010 16.70 -25.32 41.03
CA LEU A 1010 18.13 -25.02 41.11
C LEU A 1010 18.98 -26.15 40.50
N LEU A 1011 18.67 -27.42 40.77
CA LEU A 1011 19.36 -28.57 40.14
C LEU A 1011 19.21 -28.54 38.62
N GLN A 1012 18.01 -28.29 38.09
CA GLN A 1012 17.81 -28.16 36.64
C GLN A 1012 18.61 -26.97 36.06
N HIS A 1013 18.75 -25.87 36.82
CA HIS A 1013 19.58 -24.74 36.41
C HIS A 1013 21.08 -25.06 36.44
N MET A 1014 21.57 -25.77 37.46
CA MET A 1014 22.97 -26.21 37.52
C MET A 1014 23.31 -27.19 36.40
N LYS A 1015 22.41 -28.12 36.05
CA LYS A 1015 22.58 -29.01 34.89
C LYS A 1015 22.78 -28.23 33.59
N ARG A 1016 21.95 -27.20 33.33
CA ARG A 1016 22.13 -26.30 32.18
C ARG A 1016 23.44 -25.51 32.23
N ALA A 1017 23.88 -25.11 33.42
CA ALA A 1017 25.16 -24.42 33.61
C ALA A 1017 26.37 -25.32 33.33
N ILE A 1018 26.36 -26.57 33.81
CA ILE A 1018 27.40 -27.57 33.52
C ILE A 1018 27.45 -27.88 32.02
N TYR A 1019 26.30 -27.97 31.34
CA TYR A 1019 26.25 -28.17 29.90
C TYR A 1019 26.93 -27.03 29.13
N GLN A 1020 26.56 -25.77 29.39
CA GLN A 1020 27.18 -24.63 28.70
C GLN A 1020 28.67 -24.46 29.06
N ALA A 1021 29.04 -24.69 30.32
CA ALA A 1021 30.42 -24.67 30.75
C ALA A 1021 31.24 -25.81 30.13
N GLY A 1022 30.63 -26.97 29.87
CA GLY A 1022 31.23 -28.10 29.17
C GLY A 1022 31.61 -27.74 27.72
N VAL A 1023 30.66 -27.17 26.96
CA VAL A 1023 30.89 -26.67 25.59
C VAL A 1023 32.03 -25.63 25.55
N TRP A 1024 32.10 -24.76 26.56
CA TRP A 1024 33.19 -23.78 26.71
C TRP A 1024 34.52 -24.44 27.09
N ALA A 1025 34.53 -25.42 27.99
CA ALA A 1025 35.74 -26.14 28.41
C ALA A 1025 36.35 -26.97 27.26
N THR A 1026 35.54 -27.51 26.36
CA THR A 1026 36.00 -28.24 25.16
C THR A 1026 36.45 -27.33 24.01
N SER A 1027 36.62 -26.01 24.19
CA SER A 1027 36.89 -25.10 23.04
C SER A 1027 38.25 -25.27 22.37
N THR A 1028 39.16 -26.06 22.95
CA THR A 1028 40.44 -26.47 22.33
C THR A 1028 40.30 -27.69 21.40
N GLN A 1029 39.12 -28.32 21.34
CA GLN A 1029 38.86 -29.51 20.53
C GLN A 1029 38.18 -29.11 19.22
N ILE A 1030 38.93 -29.11 18.10
CA ILE A 1030 38.45 -28.78 16.73
C ILE A 1030 37.12 -29.49 16.38
N GLN A 1031 36.93 -30.70 16.90
CA GLN A 1031 35.73 -31.51 16.77
C GLN A 1031 35.19 -31.84 18.17
N GLN A 1032 34.28 -31.01 18.68
CA GLN A 1032 33.66 -31.19 19.98
C GLN A 1032 32.66 -32.35 19.97
N VAL A 1033 32.69 -33.19 21.00
CA VAL A 1033 31.67 -34.23 21.24
C VAL A 1033 30.73 -33.73 22.34
N ILE A 1034 29.62 -33.11 21.93
CA ILE A 1034 28.63 -32.51 22.83
C ILE A 1034 27.47 -33.51 23.03
N PRO A 1035 27.05 -33.83 24.28
CA PRO A 1035 25.92 -34.72 24.53
C PRO A 1035 24.57 -34.07 24.22
N SER A 1036 23.48 -34.82 24.30
CA SER A 1036 22.12 -34.27 24.16
C SER A 1036 21.83 -33.23 25.25
N PRO A 1037 21.24 -32.06 24.94
CA PRO A 1037 20.78 -31.12 25.96
C PRO A 1037 19.76 -31.71 26.94
N GLN A 1038 19.04 -32.77 26.53
CA GLN A 1038 17.88 -33.30 27.23
C GLN A 1038 18.21 -33.77 28.66
N ASP A 1039 19.34 -34.44 28.84
CA ASP A 1039 19.81 -34.92 30.15
C ASP A 1039 20.26 -33.78 31.10
N TYR A 1040 20.46 -32.59 30.53
CA TYR A 1040 20.99 -31.40 31.20
C TYR A 1040 19.93 -30.32 31.48
N GLY A 1041 18.68 -30.74 31.71
CA GLY A 1041 17.59 -29.84 32.12
C GLY A 1041 16.93 -29.11 30.94
N TRP A 1042 16.81 -29.78 29.79
CA TRP A 1042 16.06 -29.33 28.62
C TRP A 1042 15.08 -30.40 28.13
N THR A 1043 14.07 -29.98 27.39
CA THR A 1043 13.15 -30.85 26.66
C THR A 1043 12.86 -30.26 25.28
N LYS A 1044 12.43 -31.07 24.32
CA LYS A 1044 12.11 -30.62 22.95
C LYS A 1044 10.60 -30.65 22.74
N GLU A 1045 9.99 -29.48 22.64
CA GLU A 1045 8.55 -29.28 22.49
C GLU A 1045 8.26 -28.60 21.14
N SER A 1046 7.41 -29.21 20.31
CA SER A 1046 7.04 -28.69 18.98
C SER A 1046 8.22 -28.32 18.07
N GLY A 1047 9.37 -28.99 18.24
CA GLY A 1047 10.63 -28.71 17.52
C GLY A 1047 11.62 -27.86 18.32
N SER A 1048 11.16 -26.98 19.20
CA SER A 1048 12.03 -26.05 19.94
C SER A 1048 12.54 -26.63 21.26
N TRP A 1049 13.77 -26.26 21.66
CA TRP A 1049 14.29 -26.55 23.00
C TRP A 1049 13.69 -25.61 24.06
N MET A 1050 13.15 -26.22 25.12
CA MET A 1050 12.52 -25.57 26.26
C MET A 1050 13.19 -26.01 27.58
N PRO A 1051 13.44 -25.11 28.54
CA PRO A 1051 14.06 -25.48 29.81
C PRO A 1051 13.13 -26.37 30.64
N VAL A 1052 13.64 -27.48 31.19
CA VAL A 1052 12.94 -28.22 32.24
C VAL A 1052 13.01 -27.38 33.51
N TRP A 1053 11.88 -26.82 33.92
CA TRP A 1053 11.82 -25.92 35.07
C TRP A 1053 11.73 -26.65 36.42
N LEU A 1054 11.05 -27.80 36.43
CA LEU A 1054 10.73 -28.61 37.59
C LEU A 1054 10.66 -30.08 37.17
N THR A 1055 11.03 -30.98 38.07
CA THR A 1055 10.73 -32.43 37.99
C THR A 1055 9.69 -32.85 39.03
N ILE A 1056 9.55 -32.11 40.12
CA ILE A 1056 8.50 -32.30 41.14
C ILE A 1056 7.24 -31.47 40.81
N PRO A 1057 6.04 -31.84 41.34
CA PRO A 1057 4.82 -31.08 41.07
C PRO A 1057 4.87 -29.63 41.61
N GLU A 1058 4.06 -28.75 41.06
CA GLU A 1058 3.78 -27.43 41.64
C GLU A 1058 3.01 -27.56 42.97
N VAL A 1059 3.15 -26.57 43.87
CA VAL A 1059 2.54 -26.54 45.23
C VAL A 1059 1.05 -26.92 45.20
N SER A 1060 0.30 -26.44 44.20
CA SER A 1060 -1.14 -26.68 44.06
C SER A 1060 -1.53 -28.15 43.80
N ARG A 1061 -0.55 -29.02 43.54
CA ARG A 1061 -0.70 -30.47 43.33
C ARG A 1061 0.05 -31.30 44.38
N ALA A 1062 1.13 -30.77 44.95
CA ALA A 1062 1.92 -31.45 45.98
C ALA A 1062 1.30 -31.32 47.38
N CYS A 1063 1.02 -30.09 47.82
CA CYS A 1063 0.56 -29.77 49.17
C CYS A 1063 -0.82 -30.38 49.43
N ARG A 1064 -0.87 -31.41 50.28
CA ARG A 1064 -2.07 -32.20 50.59
C ARG A 1064 -3.13 -31.35 51.27
N GLU A 1065 -2.70 -30.37 52.06
CA GLU A 1065 -3.56 -29.43 52.77
C GLU A 1065 -4.44 -28.59 51.83
N LEU A 1066 -4.13 -28.50 50.54
CA LEU A 1066 -4.96 -27.85 49.52
C LEU A 1066 -6.04 -28.77 48.92
N ILE A 1067 -6.09 -30.06 49.28
CA ILE A 1067 -7.10 -31.02 48.80
C ILE A 1067 -8.48 -30.63 49.34
N LYS A 1068 -9.39 -30.35 48.41
CA LYS A 1068 -10.79 -30.01 48.65
C LYS A 1068 -11.74 -31.01 47.99
N CYS A 1069 -12.83 -31.34 48.68
CA CYS A 1069 -13.91 -32.17 48.15
C CYS A 1069 -15.19 -31.35 47.89
N SER A 1070 -16.17 -31.98 47.25
CA SER A 1070 -17.48 -31.38 46.94
C SER A 1070 -18.60 -32.41 47.07
N CYS A 1071 -18.52 -33.23 48.11
CA CYS A 1071 -19.51 -34.24 48.45
C CYS A 1071 -20.81 -33.59 48.93
N LYS A 1072 -21.96 -34.16 48.56
CA LYS A 1072 -23.31 -33.65 48.90
C LYS A 1072 -23.90 -34.25 50.18
N GLY A 1073 -23.13 -35.06 50.89
CA GLY A 1073 -23.46 -35.76 52.13
C GLY A 1073 -22.17 -36.22 52.82
N ASP A 1074 -22.29 -37.14 53.77
CA ASP A 1074 -21.23 -37.50 54.72
C ASP A 1074 -19.90 -37.91 54.06
N CYS A 1075 -18.80 -37.47 54.66
CA CYS A 1075 -17.49 -37.41 54.01
C CYS A 1075 -16.66 -38.71 54.08
N CYS A 1076 -17.25 -39.85 54.46
CA CYS A 1076 -16.55 -41.10 54.76
C CYS A 1076 -15.61 -41.59 53.65
N THR A 1077 -15.93 -41.34 52.37
CA THR A 1077 -15.11 -41.72 51.20
C THR A 1077 -14.74 -40.51 50.33
N CYS A 1078 -14.66 -39.31 50.91
CA CYS A 1078 -14.34 -38.09 50.17
C CYS A 1078 -12.84 -37.98 49.86
N LYS A 1079 -12.45 -37.05 48.96
CA LYS A 1079 -11.03 -36.82 48.62
C LYS A 1079 -10.14 -36.45 49.81
N CYS A 1080 -10.70 -35.94 50.90
CA CYS A 1080 -9.97 -35.61 52.13
C CYS A 1080 -9.79 -36.86 53.01
N SER A 1081 -10.87 -37.62 53.24
CA SER A 1081 -10.83 -38.93 53.92
C SER A 1081 -9.84 -39.90 53.25
N ASN A 1082 -9.91 -40.04 51.93
CA ASN A 1082 -8.99 -40.87 51.14
C ASN A 1082 -7.54 -40.37 51.13
N ALA A 1083 -7.28 -39.15 51.64
CA ALA A 1083 -5.95 -38.57 51.83
C ALA A 1083 -5.58 -38.44 53.32
N HIS A 1084 -6.37 -39.06 54.21
CA HIS A 1084 -6.22 -39.05 55.67
C HIS A 1084 -6.16 -37.65 56.30
N MET A 1085 -7.05 -36.74 55.86
CA MET A 1085 -7.21 -35.40 56.44
C MET A 1085 -8.68 -34.99 56.57
N ASP A 1086 -8.95 -34.18 57.59
CA ASP A 1086 -10.26 -33.57 57.82
C ASP A 1086 -10.69 -32.59 56.72
N CYS A 1087 -11.98 -32.34 56.59
CA CYS A 1087 -12.54 -31.42 55.59
C CYS A 1087 -12.32 -29.95 56.01
N SER A 1088 -11.43 -29.26 55.30
CA SER A 1088 -11.20 -27.82 55.52
C SER A 1088 -12.30 -26.94 54.92
N PRO A 1089 -12.42 -25.66 55.33
CA PRO A 1089 -13.41 -24.71 54.76
C PRO A 1089 -13.23 -24.39 53.26
N LEU A 1090 -12.23 -24.98 52.59
CA LEU A 1090 -12.10 -25.00 51.13
C LEU A 1090 -13.04 -26.00 50.44
N CYS A 1091 -13.63 -26.93 51.20
CA CYS A 1091 -14.50 -27.97 50.69
C CYS A 1091 -15.94 -27.45 50.50
N LYS A 1092 -16.65 -27.98 49.50
CA LYS A 1092 -18.08 -27.67 49.25
C LYS A 1092 -19.03 -28.68 49.88
N CYS A 1093 -18.59 -29.39 50.91
CA CYS A 1093 -19.38 -30.38 51.63
C CYS A 1093 -19.92 -29.80 52.95
N ASN A 1094 -21.15 -30.14 53.31
CA ASN A 1094 -21.73 -29.80 54.62
C ASN A 1094 -21.32 -30.79 55.73
N CYS A 1095 -20.14 -31.42 55.60
CA CYS A 1095 -19.54 -32.26 56.64
C CYS A 1095 -19.01 -31.33 57.73
N ASN A 1096 -19.84 -31.08 58.74
CA ASN A 1096 -19.68 -29.95 59.65
C ASN A 1096 -19.42 -30.47 61.08
N LYS A 1097 -18.22 -30.16 61.60
CA LYS A 1097 -17.57 -30.73 62.80
C LYS A 1097 -16.93 -32.09 62.57
#